data_AF-A0A957AB81-F1
#
_entry.id   AF-A0A957AB81-F1
#
_cell.length_a   1.000
_cell.length_b   1.000
_cell.length_c   1.000
_cell.angle_alpha   90.00
_cell.angle_beta   90.00
_cell.angle_gamma   90.00
#
_symmetry.space_group_name_H-M   'P 1'
#
loop_
_entity.id
_entity.type
_entity.pdbx_description
1 polymer ?
#
loop_
_entity_poly.entity_id
_entity_poly.type
_entity_poly.pdbx_seq_one_letter_code
_entity_poly.pdbx_strand_id
1 'polypeptide(L)'
;PAYTLGGTGGGMAFTMEQCRAVATSGLAASPIRQVLVEKNLLGWKELEYEVMRDGAGNCITICNMENLDPMGVHTGDSIVVAPSQTLSDKDYQMLRSAALRIIDDLKIEGGCNVQFALAPRKDVRDWDGDPSEALPYHVIEVNPRVSRSSALASKATGYPIARVAAKIAIGKRLDEIANAVTKKTTAAFEPALDYCVVKIPRWPFDKFGRGDRALGTQMKATGEVMAIDRTFEAALNKAVRSLEVGGRSLLWQKPEWRDTTVPLDATDERLWALMTELRRGTPMLDVAARTGVDPWFLQRMERIIAMERRLLNETLGEELLREAKRMGFSDEMVGQLADYLPEQVREMRHELGILPVYKMVDTCAAEFEAVTPYYYSTYEQENEAIPRPDKAAIVIGSGPIRIGQGIEFDYASVHAAWALQRSGYRAIMVNSNPETVSTDFDTSDRLYFEPLDDEAVRDLIENEQGEGGEAPASIVQFGGQTAINLADPLRRAALPIIGSSADAIDTAEDRKLFERFLQDAGIPQPPGAAVLNLEDGLKTAQQIGYPVVVRPSFVLGGRAMEVVQNATELVTFLGEAAKIAEGKPVLIDKYLEGAEVEVDAICDGTEVLIPGIMEHIERAGVHSGDSMAVYPPRNLDDDEIATICDYTERIVLGLNAIGLTNIQFVVLPKQDGRPQIFVLEVNPRASRTVPFISKVTGVPMVQIAVRTMLGQSIREQGFPPGLWPATPLVAIKAPVFSMSKLTAVDTHLGPEMKSTGEVMGVDRT
;
A
#
# COMPACT_ATOMS: atom_id res chain seq x y z
N PRO A 1 7.41 -21.07 -16.61
CA PRO A 1 8.43 -21.09 -17.70
C PRO A 1 9.82 -20.91 -17.11
N ALA A 2 10.87 -21.42 -17.73
CA ALA A 2 12.21 -21.29 -17.15
C ALA A 2 12.72 -19.83 -17.25
N TYR A 3 13.40 -19.36 -16.20
CA TYR A 3 13.95 -17.99 -16.08
C TYR A 3 12.88 -16.88 -16.21
N THR A 4 11.65 -17.15 -15.75
CA THR A 4 10.62 -16.13 -15.55
C THR A 4 10.21 -16.10 -14.07
N LEU A 5 9.59 -15.00 -13.64
CA LEU A 5 9.16 -14.79 -12.25
C LEU A 5 7.68 -14.39 -12.21
N GLY A 6 7.03 -14.57 -11.05
CA GLY A 6 5.63 -14.18 -10.85
C GLY A 6 4.65 -14.93 -11.76
N GLY A 7 5.01 -16.15 -12.17
CA GLY A 7 4.24 -16.98 -13.10
C GLY A 7 4.14 -16.47 -14.53
N THR A 8 4.98 -15.51 -14.95
CA THR A 8 4.92 -14.93 -16.30
C THR A 8 4.99 -16.01 -17.38
N GLY A 9 3.97 -16.06 -18.25
CA GLY A 9 3.82 -17.06 -19.32
C GLY A 9 3.45 -18.47 -18.83
N GLY A 10 3.15 -18.64 -17.54
CA GLY A 10 2.62 -19.86 -16.95
C GLY A 10 1.09 -19.91 -16.99
N GLY A 11 0.53 -21.08 -16.69
CA GLY A 11 -0.91 -21.25 -16.64
C GLY A 11 -1.31 -22.70 -16.35
N MET A 12 -2.59 -22.89 -16.05
CA MET A 12 -3.17 -24.22 -15.88
C MET A 12 -3.84 -24.67 -17.18
N ALA A 13 -3.75 -25.96 -17.48
CA ALA A 13 -4.38 -26.55 -18.64
C ALA A 13 -5.14 -27.83 -18.24
N PHE A 14 -6.43 -27.87 -18.55
CA PHE A 14 -7.32 -29.01 -18.32
C PHE A 14 -7.60 -29.79 -19.60
N THR A 15 -7.29 -29.20 -20.76
CA THR A 15 -7.38 -29.82 -22.08
C THR A 15 -6.07 -29.70 -22.83
N MET A 16 -5.85 -30.56 -23.83
CA MET A 16 -4.65 -30.49 -24.67
C MET A 16 -4.59 -29.20 -25.50
N GLU A 17 -5.75 -28.61 -25.83
CA GLU A 17 -5.82 -27.31 -26.51
C GLU A 17 -5.30 -26.19 -25.61
N GLN A 18 -5.78 -26.12 -24.36
CA GLN A 18 -5.27 -25.17 -23.37
C GLN A 18 -3.77 -25.39 -23.12
N CYS A 19 -3.33 -26.64 -23.04
CA CYS A 19 -1.92 -26.98 -22.84
C CYS A 19 -1.04 -26.43 -23.96
N ARG A 20 -1.46 -26.58 -25.23
CA ARG A 20 -0.75 -26.00 -26.38
C ARG A 20 -0.71 -24.47 -26.34
N ALA A 21 -1.83 -23.82 -25.99
CA ALA A 21 -1.89 -22.36 -25.89
C ALA A 21 -0.94 -21.82 -24.80
N VAL A 22 -1.03 -22.38 -23.59
CA VAL A 22 -0.18 -21.99 -22.45
C VAL A 22 1.29 -22.30 -22.73
N ALA A 23 1.62 -23.49 -23.22
CA ALA A 23 3.00 -23.85 -23.54
C ALA A 23 3.61 -22.95 -24.62
N THR A 24 2.84 -22.56 -25.64
CA THR A 24 3.31 -21.64 -26.69
C THR A 24 3.66 -20.26 -26.12
N SER A 25 2.77 -19.71 -25.28
CA SER A 25 3.03 -18.45 -24.57
C SER A 25 4.24 -18.55 -23.65
N GLY A 26 4.33 -19.63 -22.86
CA GLY A 26 5.44 -19.87 -21.94
C GLY A 26 6.80 -20.04 -22.63
N LEU A 27 6.83 -20.72 -23.78
CA LEU A 27 8.05 -20.86 -24.60
C LEU A 27 8.49 -19.52 -25.19
N ALA A 28 7.56 -18.64 -25.55
CA ALA A 28 7.87 -17.30 -26.03
C ALA A 28 8.37 -16.37 -24.91
N ALA A 29 7.84 -16.52 -23.70
CA ALA A 29 8.23 -15.73 -22.54
C ALA A 29 9.58 -16.17 -21.92
N SER A 30 9.92 -17.46 -22.00
CA SER A 30 11.16 -17.99 -21.44
C SER A 30 12.39 -17.51 -22.23
N PRO A 31 13.39 -16.87 -21.57
CA PRO A 31 14.65 -16.49 -22.21
C PRO A 31 15.42 -17.64 -22.87
N ILE A 32 15.20 -18.88 -22.40
CA ILE A 32 15.84 -20.09 -22.93
C ILE A 32 14.87 -20.99 -23.70
N ARG A 33 13.66 -20.48 -23.98
CA ARG A 33 12.61 -21.19 -24.74
C ARG A 33 12.28 -22.57 -24.13
N GLN A 34 12.11 -22.62 -22.81
CA GLN A 34 11.82 -23.84 -22.05
C GLN A 34 10.60 -23.67 -21.14
N VAL A 35 9.77 -24.71 -21.08
CA VAL A 35 8.68 -24.84 -20.12
C VAL A 35 8.80 -26.17 -19.38
N LEU A 36 8.44 -26.17 -18.10
CA LEU A 36 8.23 -27.38 -17.30
C LEU A 36 6.73 -27.69 -17.31
N VAL A 37 6.37 -28.94 -17.54
CA VAL A 37 4.97 -29.41 -17.55
C VAL A 37 4.81 -30.40 -16.41
N GLU A 38 3.92 -30.10 -15.46
CA GLU A 38 3.79 -30.83 -14.20
C GLU A 38 2.38 -31.38 -13.99
N LYS A 39 2.25 -32.33 -13.07
CA LYS A 39 0.96 -32.83 -12.62
C LYS A 39 0.19 -31.69 -11.94
N ASN A 40 -1.11 -31.59 -12.20
CA ASN A 40 -1.96 -30.60 -11.57
C ASN A 40 -2.18 -30.95 -10.08
N LEU A 41 -1.83 -30.01 -9.18
CA LEU A 41 -1.98 -30.11 -7.73
C LEU A 41 -3.01 -29.10 -7.18
N LEU A 42 -3.94 -28.64 -8.01
CA LEU A 42 -4.97 -27.65 -7.65
C LEU A 42 -5.71 -28.05 -6.36
N GLY A 43 -5.78 -27.13 -5.40
CA GLY A 43 -6.44 -27.34 -4.12
C GLY A 43 -5.59 -28.03 -3.04
N TRP A 44 -4.32 -28.36 -3.32
CA TRP A 44 -3.38 -28.77 -2.28
C TRP A 44 -2.94 -27.55 -1.44
N LYS A 45 -2.48 -27.80 -0.21
CA LYS A 45 -1.93 -26.72 0.62
C LYS A 45 -0.64 -26.22 -0.03
N GLU A 46 -0.45 -24.90 -0.07
CA GLU A 46 0.79 -24.29 -0.54
C GLU A 46 1.53 -23.68 0.65
N LEU A 47 2.78 -24.09 0.83
CA LEU A 47 3.62 -23.72 1.97
C LEU A 47 4.95 -23.15 1.47
N GLU A 48 5.46 -22.14 2.16
CA GLU A 48 6.76 -21.53 1.85
C GLU A 48 7.68 -21.59 3.06
N TYR A 49 8.97 -21.84 2.83
CA TYR A 49 10.02 -21.78 3.84
C TYR A 49 11.10 -20.81 3.39
N GLU A 50 11.36 -19.79 4.21
CA GLU A 50 12.54 -18.94 4.09
C GLU A 50 13.69 -19.62 4.84
N VAL A 51 14.73 -19.97 4.10
CA VAL A 51 15.89 -20.69 4.60
C VAL A 51 17.17 -19.91 4.33
N MET A 52 18.16 -20.12 5.19
CA MET A 52 19.46 -19.47 5.08
C MET A 52 20.58 -20.45 5.34
N ARG A 53 21.66 -20.31 4.58
CA ARG A 53 22.87 -21.14 4.71
C ARG A 53 24.13 -20.30 4.61
N ASP A 54 25.13 -20.59 5.43
CA ASP A 54 26.47 -19.97 5.35
C ASP A 54 27.52 -20.89 4.71
N GLY A 55 28.73 -20.35 4.50
CA GLY A 55 29.85 -21.08 3.90
C GLY A 55 30.41 -22.23 4.76
N ALA A 56 30.04 -22.34 6.04
CA ALA A 56 30.41 -23.47 6.89
C ALA A 56 29.38 -24.62 6.83
N GLY A 57 28.27 -24.43 6.13
CA GLY A 57 27.19 -25.41 6.03
C GLY A 57 26.19 -25.35 7.18
N ASN A 58 26.21 -24.29 7.99
CA ASN A 58 25.11 -24.04 8.92
C ASN A 58 23.87 -23.66 8.11
N CYS A 59 22.74 -24.31 8.39
CA CYS A 59 21.46 -24.01 7.74
C CYS A 59 20.37 -23.79 8.80
N ILE A 60 19.51 -22.79 8.58
CA ILE A 60 18.38 -22.44 9.46
C ILE A 60 17.12 -22.18 8.64
N THR A 61 15.94 -22.43 9.23
CA THR A 61 14.66 -21.95 8.72
C THR A 61 14.23 -20.69 9.47
N ILE A 62 14.16 -19.57 8.78
CA ILE A 62 13.85 -18.26 9.36
C ILE A 62 12.34 -18.07 9.55
N CYS A 63 11.54 -18.53 8.58
CA CYS A 63 10.09 -18.41 8.62
C CYS A 63 9.45 -19.52 7.79
N ASN A 64 8.32 -20.03 8.26
CA ASN A 64 7.40 -20.83 7.48
C ASN A 64 6.09 -20.07 7.28
N MET A 65 5.53 -20.16 6.09
CA MET A 65 4.30 -19.49 5.70
C MET A 65 3.32 -20.51 5.13
N GLU A 66 2.04 -20.28 5.38
CA GLU A 66 0.94 -21.10 4.86
C GLU A 66 -0.04 -20.22 4.10
N ASN A 67 -0.36 -20.63 2.87
CA ASN A 67 -1.31 -19.91 2.04
C ASN A 67 -2.74 -20.32 2.40
N LEU A 68 -3.61 -19.34 2.61
CA LEU A 68 -5.05 -19.56 2.75
C LEU A 68 -5.65 -19.98 1.41
N ASP A 69 -5.26 -19.29 0.33
CA ASP A 69 -5.57 -19.71 -1.02
C ASP A 69 -4.70 -20.93 -1.40
N PRO A 70 -5.29 -22.07 -1.77
CA PRO A 70 -4.52 -23.28 -2.05
C PRO A 70 -3.79 -23.19 -3.39
N MET A 71 -2.93 -24.18 -3.64
CA MET A 71 -2.23 -24.39 -4.91
C MET A 71 -3.16 -24.15 -6.10
N GLY A 72 -2.72 -23.30 -7.02
CA GLY A 72 -3.50 -22.82 -8.16
C GLY A 72 -3.61 -21.30 -8.20
N VAL A 73 -3.48 -20.64 -7.05
CA VAL A 73 -3.27 -19.19 -6.92
C VAL A 73 -1.80 -18.96 -6.59
N HIS A 74 -1.13 -18.08 -7.32
CA HIS A 74 0.27 -17.75 -7.06
C HIS A 74 0.44 -17.15 -5.65
N THR A 75 1.47 -17.54 -4.91
CA THR A 75 1.75 -17.04 -3.53
C THR A 75 1.63 -15.51 -3.38
N GLY A 76 2.17 -14.76 -4.34
CA GLY A 76 2.04 -13.29 -4.42
C GLY A 76 0.59 -12.76 -4.50
N ASP A 77 -0.33 -13.51 -5.09
CA ASP A 77 -1.78 -13.25 -5.18
C ASP A 77 -2.61 -13.99 -4.11
N SER A 78 -1.97 -14.77 -3.24
CA SER A 78 -2.63 -15.48 -2.15
C SER A 78 -2.66 -14.65 -0.86
N ILE A 79 -3.69 -14.85 -0.05
CA ILE A 79 -3.63 -14.51 1.38
C ILE A 79 -2.69 -15.51 2.06
N VAL A 80 -1.75 -14.99 2.86
CA VAL A 80 -0.67 -15.80 3.46
C VAL A 80 -0.60 -15.54 4.97
N VAL A 81 -0.37 -16.59 5.75
CA VAL A 81 -0.17 -16.48 7.20
C VAL A 81 1.20 -16.97 7.64
N ALA A 82 1.77 -16.33 8.68
CA ALA A 82 2.98 -16.79 9.35
C ALA A 82 2.78 -16.81 10.88
N PRO A 83 3.20 -17.86 11.60
CA PRO A 83 3.72 -19.14 11.06
C PRO A 83 2.60 -19.98 10.40
N SER A 84 2.94 -21.15 9.83
CA SER A 84 1.91 -22.12 9.38
C SER A 84 1.02 -22.58 10.55
N GLN A 85 -0.27 -22.76 10.30
CA GLN A 85 -1.30 -23.00 11.31
C GLN A 85 -1.79 -24.46 11.36
N THR A 86 -1.72 -25.18 10.24
CA THR A 86 -2.41 -26.47 10.09
C THR A 86 -1.49 -27.68 9.90
N LEU A 87 -0.18 -27.48 10.05
CA LEU A 87 0.81 -28.55 10.02
C LEU A 87 0.93 -29.22 11.39
N SER A 88 0.94 -30.55 11.41
CA SER A 88 1.45 -31.26 12.59
C SER A 88 2.97 -31.03 12.71
N ASP A 89 3.54 -31.18 13.91
CA ASP A 89 5.00 -31.08 14.08
C ASP A 89 5.75 -32.06 13.16
N LYS A 90 5.19 -33.26 12.95
CA LYS A 90 5.76 -34.25 12.01
C LYS A 90 5.81 -33.71 10.58
N ASP A 91 4.73 -33.09 10.10
CA ASP A 91 4.66 -32.53 8.75
C ASP A 91 5.57 -31.30 8.62
N TYR A 92 5.60 -30.44 9.65
CA TYR A 92 6.51 -29.30 9.73
C TYR A 92 7.97 -29.74 9.66
N GLN A 93 8.41 -30.69 10.51
CA GLN A 93 9.79 -31.17 10.51
C GLN A 93 10.17 -31.89 9.21
N MET A 94 9.21 -32.56 8.56
CA MET A 94 9.40 -33.16 7.23
C MET A 94 9.73 -32.10 6.18
N LEU A 95 8.91 -31.05 6.08
CA LEU A 95 9.10 -29.96 5.10
C LEU A 95 10.33 -29.11 5.43
N ARG A 96 10.56 -28.81 6.72
CA ARG A 96 11.78 -28.16 7.21
C ARG A 96 13.04 -28.93 6.79
N SER A 97 13.08 -30.24 7.05
CA SER A 97 14.21 -31.09 6.68
C SER A 97 14.40 -31.18 5.15
N ALA A 98 13.32 -31.11 4.37
CA ALA A 98 13.41 -31.02 2.92
C ALA A 98 14.03 -29.68 2.48
N ALA A 99 13.56 -28.55 3.02
CA ALA A 99 14.05 -27.22 2.68
C ALA A 99 15.54 -27.05 3.00
N LEU A 100 15.98 -27.52 4.17
CA LEU A 100 17.40 -27.46 4.59
C LEU A 100 18.31 -28.34 3.72
N ARG A 101 17.84 -29.52 3.30
CA ARG A 101 18.59 -30.37 2.36
C ARG A 101 18.69 -29.72 0.98
N ILE A 102 17.60 -29.13 0.48
CA ILE A 102 17.58 -28.46 -0.82
C ILE A 102 18.59 -27.31 -0.87
N ILE A 103 18.59 -26.41 0.13
CA ILE A 103 19.54 -25.29 0.15
C ILE A 103 21.00 -25.78 0.29
N ASP A 104 21.25 -26.82 1.09
CA ASP A 104 22.60 -27.39 1.21
C ASP A 104 23.05 -28.10 -0.08
N ASP A 105 22.19 -28.88 -0.74
CA ASP A 105 22.52 -29.57 -1.98
C ASP A 105 22.79 -28.59 -3.12
N LEU A 106 22.05 -27.47 -3.18
CA LEU A 106 22.30 -26.37 -4.13
C LEU A 106 23.50 -25.50 -3.75
N LYS A 107 24.11 -25.71 -2.58
CA LYS A 107 25.27 -24.97 -2.05
C LYS A 107 25.06 -23.45 -2.10
N ILE A 108 23.84 -23.00 -1.80
CA ILE A 108 23.52 -21.57 -1.73
C ILE A 108 24.15 -21.00 -0.46
N GLU A 109 24.87 -19.89 -0.59
CA GLU A 109 25.38 -19.10 0.54
C GLU A 109 24.61 -17.78 0.60
N GLY A 110 23.72 -17.67 1.58
CA GLY A 110 22.74 -16.59 1.70
C GLY A 110 21.33 -17.10 1.99
N GLY A 111 20.33 -16.28 1.68
CA GLY A 111 18.92 -16.60 1.86
C GLY A 111 18.27 -17.15 0.58
N CYS A 112 17.27 -18.02 0.75
CA CYS A 112 16.52 -18.66 -0.32
C CYS A 112 15.09 -18.98 0.15
N ASN A 113 14.13 -18.89 -0.76
CA ASN A 113 12.75 -19.33 -0.54
C ASN A 113 12.53 -20.71 -1.18
N VAL A 114 11.89 -21.64 -0.47
CA VAL A 114 11.52 -22.97 -0.96
C VAL A 114 10.01 -23.15 -0.84
N GLN A 115 9.36 -23.54 -1.93
CA GLN A 115 7.90 -23.72 -1.99
C GLN A 115 7.51 -25.19 -2.07
N PHE A 116 6.46 -25.56 -1.36
CA PHE A 116 5.92 -26.91 -1.30
C PHE A 116 4.42 -26.93 -1.53
N ALA A 117 3.95 -27.97 -2.22
CA ALA A 117 2.56 -28.39 -2.16
C ALA A 117 2.43 -29.59 -1.22
N LEU A 118 1.56 -29.52 -0.22
CA LEU A 118 1.27 -30.61 0.71
C LEU A 118 -0.17 -31.09 0.53
N ALA A 119 -0.37 -32.40 0.51
CA ALA A 119 -1.69 -32.98 0.38
C ALA A 119 -2.60 -32.54 1.54
N PRO A 120 -3.83 -32.06 1.25
CA PRO A 120 -4.75 -31.63 2.29
C PRO A 120 -5.48 -32.85 2.88
N ARG A 121 -6.43 -32.62 3.77
CA ARG A 121 -7.34 -33.69 4.21
C ARG A 121 -8.13 -34.24 3.01
N LYS A 122 -8.45 -35.54 3.03
CA LYS A 122 -9.17 -36.21 1.93
C LYS A 122 -10.60 -35.71 1.71
N ASP A 123 -11.22 -35.11 2.72
CA ASP A 123 -12.53 -34.45 2.61
C ASP A 123 -12.46 -33.07 1.94
N VAL A 124 -11.26 -32.50 1.78
CA VAL A 124 -11.03 -31.24 1.04
C VAL A 124 -10.67 -31.54 -0.42
N ARG A 125 -9.67 -32.41 -0.64
CA ARG A 125 -9.29 -32.93 -1.95
C ARG A 125 -8.88 -34.39 -1.82
N ASP A 126 -9.36 -35.21 -2.74
CA ASP A 126 -8.94 -36.61 -2.81
C ASP A 126 -7.54 -36.73 -3.44
N TRP A 127 -6.79 -37.72 -2.97
CA TRP A 127 -5.42 -38.03 -3.41
C TRP A 127 -5.05 -39.47 -3.03
N ASP A 128 -4.09 -40.03 -3.78
CA ASP A 128 -3.63 -41.41 -3.61
C ASP A 128 -2.67 -41.56 -2.43
N GLY A 129 -3.00 -42.46 -1.48
CA GLY A 129 -2.16 -42.77 -0.33
C GLY A 129 -2.94 -42.93 0.97
N ASP A 130 -2.24 -43.29 2.04
CA ASP A 130 -2.81 -43.53 3.38
C ASP A 130 -2.69 -42.26 4.26
N PRO A 131 -3.80 -41.67 4.74
CA PRO A 131 -3.76 -40.49 5.60
C PRO A 131 -3.17 -40.76 6.99
N SER A 132 -2.91 -42.01 7.37
CA SER A 132 -2.19 -42.36 8.60
C SER A 132 -0.66 -42.34 8.45
N GLU A 133 -0.15 -42.26 7.22
CA GLU A 133 1.28 -42.11 6.94
C GLU A 133 1.69 -40.63 6.81
N ALA A 134 2.95 -40.36 6.43
CA ALA A 134 3.37 -38.99 6.13
C ALA A 134 2.63 -38.48 4.89
N LEU A 135 2.07 -37.28 4.96
CA LEU A 135 1.30 -36.71 3.85
C LEU A 135 2.21 -36.51 2.63
N PRO A 136 1.76 -36.88 1.41
CA PRO A 136 2.55 -36.65 0.22
C PRO A 136 2.75 -35.15 0.00
N TYR A 137 3.97 -34.77 -0.38
CA TYR A 137 4.32 -33.40 -0.73
C TYR A 137 5.13 -33.35 -2.02
N HIS A 138 5.12 -32.20 -2.67
CA HIS A 138 5.91 -31.88 -3.86
C HIS A 138 6.66 -30.58 -3.64
N VAL A 139 7.93 -30.55 -4.05
CA VAL A 139 8.69 -29.30 -4.15
C VAL A 139 8.24 -28.60 -5.44
N ILE A 140 7.82 -27.35 -5.32
CA ILE A 140 7.30 -26.56 -6.46
C ILE A 140 8.42 -25.77 -7.11
N GLU A 141 9.06 -24.90 -6.33
CA GLU A 141 10.22 -24.14 -6.81
C GLU A 141 11.15 -23.74 -5.67
N VAL A 142 12.35 -23.31 -6.06
CA VAL A 142 13.38 -22.78 -5.19
C VAL A 142 13.87 -21.48 -5.80
N ASN A 143 13.80 -20.40 -5.03
CA ASN A 143 14.23 -19.07 -5.44
C ASN A 143 15.57 -18.73 -4.74
N PRO A 144 16.73 -18.88 -5.42
CA PRO A 144 18.06 -18.71 -4.81
C PRO A 144 18.46 -17.24 -4.67
N ARG A 145 17.58 -16.44 -4.06
CA ARG A 145 17.71 -15.00 -3.84
C ARG A 145 16.69 -14.55 -2.79
N VAL A 146 16.83 -13.31 -2.33
CA VAL A 146 15.73 -12.62 -1.65
C VAL A 146 14.51 -12.49 -2.56
N SER A 147 13.33 -12.53 -1.96
CA SER A 147 12.01 -12.56 -2.58
C SER A 147 11.04 -11.62 -1.84
N ARG A 148 9.84 -11.43 -2.38
CA ARG A 148 8.74 -10.78 -1.65
C ARG A 148 8.43 -11.52 -0.34
N SER A 149 8.44 -12.85 -0.38
CA SER A 149 8.24 -13.72 0.78
C SER A 149 9.35 -13.54 1.82
N SER A 150 10.59 -13.27 1.40
CA SER A 150 11.70 -12.96 2.32
C SER A 150 11.55 -11.59 2.98
N ALA A 151 10.97 -10.60 2.29
CA ALA A 151 10.64 -9.30 2.89
C ALA A 151 9.53 -9.48 3.91
N LEU A 152 8.43 -10.15 3.54
CA LEU A 152 7.34 -10.52 4.44
C LEU A 152 7.86 -11.27 5.67
N ALA A 153 8.67 -12.30 5.51
CA ALA A 153 9.27 -13.06 6.60
C ALA A 153 10.20 -12.21 7.48
N SER A 154 10.96 -11.29 6.89
CA SER A 154 11.80 -10.37 7.67
C SER A 154 10.96 -9.47 8.58
N LYS A 155 9.82 -8.97 8.08
CA LYS A 155 8.89 -8.16 8.87
C LYS A 155 8.11 -9.00 9.87
N ALA A 156 7.67 -10.20 9.50
CA ALA A 156 6.94 -11.11 10.36
C ALA A 156 7.77 -11.54 11.57
N THR A 157 9.05 -11.85 11.35
CA THR A 157 9.91 -12.42 12.39
C THR A 157 10.74 -11.36 13.12
N GLY A 158 11.02 -10.21 12.49
CA GLY A 158 12.04 -9.27 12.93
C GLY A 158 13.47 -9.64 12.49
N TYR A 159 13.65 -10.79 11.82
CA TYR A 159 14.96 -11.26 11.37
C TYR A 159 15.35 -10.60 10.02
N PRO A 160 16.45 -9.84 9.93
CA PRO A 160 16.76 -9.05 8.72
C PRO A 160 17.44 -9.87 7.62
N ILE A 161 16.68 -10.70 6.91
CA ILE A 161 17.17 -11.72 5.95
C ILE A 161 18.18 -11.14 4.95
N ALA A 162 17.83 -10.06 4.25
CA ALA A 162 18.69 -9.48 3.22
C ALA A 162 20.03 -8.97 3.79
N ARG A 163 20.02 -8.42 5.01
CA ARG A 163 21.24 -7.90 5.66
C ARG A 163 22.15 -9.02 6.15
N VAL A 164 21.58 -10.10 6.67
CA VAL A 164 22.36 -11.29 7.05
C VAL A 164 22.91 -11.98 5.80
N ALA A 165 22.10 -12.13 4.75
CA ALA A 165 22.54 -12.69 3.47
C ALA A 165 23.72 -11.89 2.87
N ALA A 166 23.67 -10.56 2.91
CA ALA A 166 24.77 -9.70 2.44
C ALA A 166 26.07 -9.91 3.25
N LYS A 167 25.96 -10.16 4.57
CA LYS A 167 27.13 -10.48 5.41
C LYS A 167 27.69 -11.87 5.10
N ILE A 168 26.82 -12.86 4.85
CA ILE A 168 27.23 -14.20 4.41
C ILE A 168 27.97 -14.13 3.08
N ALA A 169 27.48 -13.34 2.12
CA ALA A 169 28.09 -13.18 0.80
C ALA A 169 29.53 -12.63 0.84
N ILE A 170 29.94 -11.96 1.92
CA ILE A 170 31.32 -11.51 2.15
C ILE A 170 32.13 -12.46 3.06
N GLY A 171 31.64 -13.68 3.27
CA GLY A 171 32.32 -14.77 3.98
C GLY A 171 32.05 -14.85 5.48
N LYS A 172 31.10 -14.07 6.04
CA LYS A 172 30.72 -14.23 7.45
C LYS A 172 29.86 -15.47 7.64
N ARG A 173 30.00 -16.11 8.80
CA ARG A 173 29.12 -17.20 9.22
C ARG A 173 27.97 -16.72 10.09
N LEU A 174 26.92 -17.52 10.20
CA LEU A 174 25.74 -17.19 11.02
C LEU A 174 26.10 -16.96 12.50
N ASP A 175 27.05 -17.74 13.03
CA ASP A 175 27.56 -17.62 14.41
C ASP A 175 28.41 -16.35 14.64
N GLU A 176 28.88 -15.70 13.57
CA GLU A 176 29.69 -14.47 13.63
C GLU A 176 28.87 -13.18 13.42
N ILE A 177 27.58 -13.32 13.13
CA ILE A 177 26.67 -12.21 12.87
C ILE A 177 25.81 -12.03 14.12
N ALA A 178 25.92 -10.88 14.79
CA ALA A 178 25.06 -10.56 15.93
C ALA A 178 23.59 -10.40 15.50
N ASN A 179 22.66 -10.87 16.33
CA ASN A 179 21.24 -10.60 16.16
C ASN A 179 20.96 -9.12 16.51
N ALA A 180 20.45 -8.36 15.54
CA ALA A 180 20.15 -6.94 15.72
C ALA A 180 18.99 -6.69 16.71
N VAL A 181 18.09 -7.68 16.86
CA VAL A 181 16.87 -7.58 17.66
C VAL A 181 17.16 -7.72 19.15
N THR A 182 17.80 -8.81 19.55
CA THR A 182 18.12 -9.09 20.97
C THR A 182 19.44 -8.46 21.42
N LYS A 183 20.38 -8.23 20.49
CA LYS A 183 21.78 -7.81 20.74
C LYS A 183 22.56 -8.72 21.72
N LYS A 184 21.97 -9.83 22.15
CA LYS A 184 22.50 -10.81 23.11
C LYS A 184 22.75 -12.18 22.44
N THR A 185 22.13 -12.44 21.29
CA THR A 185 22.27 -13.68 20.52
C THR A 185 22.94 -13.45 19.16
N THR A 186 23.23 -14.53 18.43
CA THR A 186 23.73 -14.48 17.04
C THR A 186 22.59 -14.68 16.05
N ALA A 187 22.88 -14.56 14.76
CA ALA A 187 21.95 -14.86 13.69
C ALA A 187 21.73 -16.38 13.47
N ALA A 188 22.47 -17.23 14.18
CA ALA A 188 22.38 -18.69 14.08
C ALA A 188 21.24 -19.28 14.94
N PHE A 189 19.99 -18.90 14.65
CA PHE A 189 18.79 -19.44 15.31
C PHE A 189 17.58 -19.40 14.38
N GLU A 190 16.54 -20.15 14.74
CA GLU A 190 15.24 -20.12 14.06
C GLU A 190 14.28 -19.27 14.89
N PRO A 191 13.71 -18.17 14.34
CA PRO A 191 12.78 -17.33 15.06
C PRO A 191 11.54 -18.07 15.56
N ALA A 192 11.03 -17.67 16.72
CA ALA A 192 9.75 -18.09 17.27
C ALA A 192 8.82 -16.88 17.38
N LEU A 193 7.57 -17.06 16.94
CA LEU A 193 6.54 -16.01 16.94
C LEU A 193 5.46 -16.40 17.95
N ASP A 194 5.09 -15.48 18.83
CA ASP A 194 3.97 -15.61 19.77
C ASP A 194 2.72 -14.83 19.30
N TYR A 195 2.68 -14.55 18.01
CA TYR A 195 1.61 -13.86 17.30
C TYR A 195 1.38 -14.48 15.91
N CYS A 196 0.29 -14.07 15.27
CA CYS A 196 -0.08 -14.43 13.91
C CYS A 196 0.08 -13.22 13.00
N VAL A 197 0.74 -13.44 11.87
CA VAL A 197 0.90 -12.46 10.79
C VAL A 197 -0.02 -12.86 9.66
N VAL A 198 -0.79 -11.90 9.12
CA VAL A 198 -1.64 -12.10 7.94
C VAL A 198 -1.23 -11.10 6.87
N LYS A 199 -0.92 -11.62 5.67
CA LYS A 199 -0.69 -10.82 4.46
C LYS A 199 -1.87 -10.93 3.50
N ILE A 200 -2.30 -9.82 2.93
CA ILE A 200 -3.31 -9.77 1.87
C ILE A 200 -2.73 -9.01 0.66
N PRO A 201 -2.79 -9.57 -0.57
CA PRO A 201 -2.38 -8.85 -1.77
C PRO A 201 -3.29 -7.65 -2.06
N ARG A 202 -2.74 -6.60 -2.68
CA ARG A 202 -3.49 -5.47 -3.20
C ARG A 202 -3.54 -5.54 -4.73
N TRP A 203 -4.73 -5.70 -5.29
CA TRP A 203 -4.95 -5.81 -6.74
C TRP A 203 -5.40 -4.50 -7.38
N PRO A 204 -5.08 -4.22 -8.65
CA PRO A 204 -5.38 -2.94 -9.31
C PRO A 204 -6.77 -2.89 -9.99
N PHE A 205 -7.72 -3.75 -9.61
CA PHE A 205 -9.03 -3.82 -10.29
C PHE A 205 -9.94 -2.62 -10.01
N ASP A 206 -9.58 -1.76 -9.05
CA ASP A 206 -10.17 -0.44 -8.89
C ASP A 206 -9.81 0.55 -10.01
N LYS A 207 -8.72 0.28 -10.75
CA LYS A 207 -8.30 0.99 -11.98
C LYS A 207 -8.68 0.24 -13.25
N PHE A 208 -8.74 -1.09 -13.18
CA PHE A 208 -9.03 -1.95 -14.33
C PHE A 208 -10.33 -2.72 -14.17
N GLY A 209 -11.47 -2.00 -14.10
CA GLY A 209 -12.78 -2.60 -13.81
C GLY A 209 -13.26 -3.64 -14.84
N ARG A 210 -12.77 -3.59 -16.09
CA ARG A 210 -13.05 -4.59 -17.14
C ARG A 210 -11.99 -5.69 -17.24
N GLY A 211 -10.96 -5.66 -16.40
CA GLY A 211 -9.89 -6.64 -16.40
C GLY A 211 -10.37 -8.02 -15.94
N ASP A 212 -9.67 -9.06 -16.37
CA ASP A 212 -9.88 -10.42 -15.86
C ASP A 212 -9.44 -10.51 -14.39
N ARG A 213 -10.42 -10.75 -13.50
CA ARG A 213 -10.26 -10.82 -12.05
C ARG A 213 -9.93 -12.22 -11.53
N ALA A 214 -9.93 -13.24 -12.39
CA ALA A 214 -9.59 -14.60 -11.98
C ALA A 214 -8.12 -14.66 -11.53
N LEU A 215 -7.87 -15.20 -10.35
CA LEU A 215 -6.52 -15.42 -9.83
C LEU A 215 -6.05 -16.80 -10.25
N GLY A 216 -4.77 -16.90 -10.58
CA GLY A 216 -4.15 -18.12 -11.07
C GLY A 216 -2.67 -18.14 -10.75
N THR A 217 -1.89 -18.91 -11.51
CA THR A 217 -0.45 -19.02 -11.31
C THR A 217 0.34 -17.79 -11.76
N GLN A 218 -0.25 -16.86 -12.52
CA GLN A 218 0.36 -15.58 -12.88
C GLN A 218 -0.12 -14.47 -11.94
N MET A 219 0.82 -13.80 -11.28
CA MET A 219 0.55 -12.73 -10.31
C MET A 219 -0.06 -11.48 -10.98
N LYS A 220 -1.13 -10.95 -10.40
CA LYS A 220 -1.82 -9.72 -10.81
C LYS A 220 -1.80 -8.63 -9.74
N ALA A 221 -1.47 -8.93 -8.49
CA ALA A 221 -1.33 -7.96 -7.42
C ALA A 221 -0.23 -6.92 -7.71
N THR A 222 -0.49 -5.66 -7.35
CA THR A 222 0.45 -4.53 -7.49
C THR A 222 1.14 -4.17 -6.18
N GLY A 223 0.66 -4.67 -5.05
CA GLY A 223 1.29 -4.53 -3.74
C GLY A 223 0.70 -5.51 -2.74
N GLU A 224 0.96 -5.30 -1.45
CA GLU A 224 0.43 -6.13 -0.37
C GLU A 224 0.38 -5.35 0.95
N VAL A 225 -0.42 -5.85 1.89
CA VAL A 225 -0.47 -5.41 3.29
C VAL A 225 -0.08 -6.55 4.19
N MET A 226 0.39 -6.21 5.38
CA MET A 226 0.62 -7.16 6.46
C MET A 226 -0.03 -6.63 7.74
N ALA A 227 -0.53 -7.52 8.58
CA ALA A 227 -0.97 -7.18 9.92
C ALA A 227 -0.50 -8.24 10.92
N ILE A 228 -0.30 -7.81 12.17
CA ILE A 228 0.16 -8.64 13.27
C ILE A 228 -0.87 -8.55 14.39
N ASP A 229 -1.26 -9.70 14.95
CA ASP A 229 -2.05 -9.77 16.17
C ASP A 229 -1.83 -11.13 16.88
N ARG A 230 -2.31 -11.29 18.12
CA ARG A 230 -2.20 -12.53 18.91
C ARG A 230 -3.11 -13.65 18.41
N THR A 231 -4.09 -13.31 17.57
CA THR A 231 -5.04 -14.28 16.98
C THR A 231 -5.18 -14.07 15.49
N PHE A 232 -5.48 -15.14 14.76
CA PHE A 232 -5.74 -15.05 13.32
C PHE A 232 -6.95 -14.16 13.01
N GLU A 233 -8.01 -14.27 13.81
CA GLU A 233 -9.24 -13.50 13.62
C GLU A 233 -8.97 -11.98 13.69
N ALA A 234 -8.18 -11.55 14.68
CA ALA A 234 -7.82 -10.14 14.83
C ALA A 234 -6.83 -9.68 13.75
N ALA A 235 -5.81 -10.50 13.44
CA ALA A 235 -4.84 -10.19 12.39
C ALA A 235 -5.52 -10.07 11.00
N LEU A 236 -6.50 -10.93 10.70
CA LEU A 236 -7.28 -10.86 9.46
C LEU A 236 -8.10 -9.57 9.38
N ASN A 237 -8.78 -9.18 10.47
CA ASN A 237 -9.52 -7.91 10.52
C ASN A 237 -8.58 -6.71 10.29
N LYS A 238 -7.43 -6.66 10.97
CA LYS A 238 -6.42 -5.61 10.79
C LYS A 238 -5.85 -5.58 9.37
N ALA A 239 -5.59 -6.74 8.76
CA ALA A 239 -5.11 -6.82 7.39
C ALA A 239 -6.15 -6.27 6.39
N VAL A 240 -7.43 -6.59 6.57
CA VAL A 240 -8.52 -6.04 5.73
C VAL A 240 -8.64 -4.53 5.88
N ARG A 241 -8.58 -4.02 7.12
CA ARG A 241 -8.57 -2.56 7.41
C ARG A 241 -7.40 -1.86 6.72
N SER A 242 -6.24 -2.52 6.66
CA SER A 242 -5.02 -1.98 6.04
C SER A 242 -5.06 -1.92 4.51
N LEU A 243 -6.01 -2.62 3.86
CA LEU A 243 -5.97 -2.92 2.42
C LEU A 243 -6.26 -1.71 1.51
N GLU A 244 -6.77 -0.60 2.05
CA GLU A 244 -7.07 0.63 1.30
C GLU A 244 -8.00 0.38 0.08
N VAL A 245 -9.10 -0.34 0.33
CA VAL A 245 -10.11 -0.73 -0.68
C VAL A 245 -11.46 -0.01 -0.53
N GLY A 246 -11.46 1.16 0.14
CA GLY A 246 -12.64 2.05 0.23
C GLY A 246 -13.74 1.50 1.15
N GLY A 247 -13.45 1.37 2.45
CA GLY A 247 -14.44 1.03 3.48
C GLY A 247 -14.94 -0.42 3.47
N ARG A 248 -14.36 -1.31 2.66
CA ARG A 248 -14.73 -2.74 2.65
C ARG A 248 -14.14 -3.48 3.85
N SER A 249 -14.82 -3.41 4.99
CA SER A 249 -14.53 -4.28 6.13
C SER A 249 -14.90 -5.76 5.83
N LEU A 250 -14.63 -6.68 6.76
CA LEU A 250 -15.11 -8.06 6.61
C LEU A 250 -16.64 -8.16 6.55
N LEU A 251 -17.37 -7.16 7.05
CA LEU A 251 -18.84 -7.10 6.98
C LEU A 251 -19.34 -6.81 5.56
N TRP A 252 -18.48 -6.30 4.68
CA TRP A 252 -18.87 -5.97 3.32
C TRP A 252 -19.36 -7.19 2.56
N GLN A 253 -20.48 -7.02 1.89
CA GLN A 253 -21.07 -7.99 0.97
C GLN A 253 -21.46 -7.28 -0.31
N LYS A 254 -21.04 -7.85 -1.43
CA LYS A 254 -21.44 -7.38 -2.75
C LYS A 254 -22.97 -7.47 -2.90
N PRO A 255 -23.68 -6.39 -3.28
CA PRO A 255 -25.14 -6.37 -3.32
C PRO A 255 -25.76 -7.50 -4.15
N GLU A 256 -25.13 -7.85 -5.28
CA GLU A 256 -25.59 -8.90 -6.19
C GLU A 256 -25.60 -10.29 -5.53
N TRP A 257 -24.78 -10.51 -4.51
CA TRP A 257 -24.68 -11.78 -3.78
C TRP A 257 -25.76 -11.97 -2.72
N ARG A 258 -26.69 -11.03 -2.53
CA ARG A 258 -27.76 -11.23 -1.55
C ARG A 258 -28.68 -12.38 -1.94
N ASP A 259 -29.12 -12.38 -3.20
CA ASP A 259 -30.15 -13.30 -3.70
C ASP A 259 -29.64 -14.33 -4.74
N THR A 260 -28.34 -14.32 -5.04
CA THR A 260 -27.74 -15.18 -6.08
C THR A 260 -26.68 -16.12 -5.53
N THR A 261 -26.26 -17.10 -6.34
CA THR A 261 -25.11 -17.97 -6.01
C THR A 261 -23.84 -17.14 -5.89
N VAL A 262 -23.12 -17.29 -4.77
CA VAL A 262 -21.85 -16.60 -4.58
C VAL A 262 -20.75 -17.34 -5.36
N PRO A 263 -19.97 -16.64 -6.20
CA PRO A 263 -18.83 -17.23 -6.89
C PRO A 263 -17.69 -17.46 -5.89
N LEU A 264 -17.30 -18.72 -5.68
CA LEU A 264 -16.22 -19.12 -4.78
C LEU A 264 -14.86 -19.31 -5.49
N ASP A 265 -14.83 -19.05 -6.80
CA ASP A 265 -13.62 -19.07 -7.60
C ASP A 265 -12.61 -18.03 -7.09
N ALA A 266 -11.33 -18.32 -7.32
CA ALA A 266 -10.25 -17.44 -6.89
C ALA A 266 -10.33 -16.10 -7.64
N THR A 267 -10.66 -15.04 -6.91
CA THR A 267 -10.74 -13.65 -7.39
C THR A 267 -10.27 -12.73 -6.26
N ASP A 268 -10.03 -11.46 -6.55
CA ASP A 268 -9.75 -10.45 -5.53
C ASP A 268 -10.90 -10.26 -4.53
N GLU A 269 -12.13 -10.72 -4.86
CA GLU A 269 -13.29 -10.63 -3.97
C GLU A 269 -13.55 -11.92 -3.16
N ARG A 270 -12.71 -12.96 -3.32
CA ARG A 270 -12.96 -14.30 -2.77
C ARG A 270 -13.11 -14.32 -1.25
N LEU A 271 -12.33 -13.52 -0.52
CA LEU A 271 -12.43 -13.45 0.94
C LEU A 271 -13.86 -13.10 1.38
N TRP A 272 -14.45 -12.07 0.79
CA TRP A 272 -15.83 -11.67 1.10
C TRP A 272 -16.86 -12.67 0.58
N ALA A 273 -16.57 -13.36 -0.53
CA ALA A 273 -17.40 -14.45 -1.03
C ALA A 273 -17.47 -15.62 -0.02
N LEU A 274 -16.33 -16.02 0.56
CA LEU A 274 -16.25 -17.02 1.63
C LEU A 274 -17.06 -16.59 2.85
N MET A 275 -16.84 -15.36 3.35
CA MET A 275 -17.60 -14.82 4.48
C MET A 275 -19.10 -14.82 4.20
N THR A 276 -19.52 -14.47 2.99
CA THR A 276 -20.94 -14.44 2.59
C THR A 276 -21.56 -15.84 2.58
N GLU A 277 -20.88 -16.84 2.02
CA GLU A 277 -21.39 -18.22 2.00
C GLU A 277 -21.46 -18.84 3.39
N LEU A 278 -20.47 -18.57 4.25
CA LEU A 278 -20.52 -19.02 5.65
C LEU A 278 -21.64 -18.33 6.43
N ARG A 279 -21.89 -17.03 6.19
CA ARG A 279 -23.02 -16.30 6.80
C ARG A 279 -24.37 -16.93 6.47
N ARG A 280 -24.52 -17.48 5.25
CA ARG A 280 -25.71 -18.22 4.78
C ARG A 280 -25.90 -19.57 5.46
N GLY A 281 -24.92 -20.03 6.25
CA GLY A 281 -24.99 -21.32 6.94
C GLY A 281 -24.62 -22.52 6.07
N THR A 282 -23.96 -22.29 4.92
CA THR A 282 -23.38 -23.38 4.13
C THR A 282 -22.36 -24.13 4.98
N PRO A 283 -22.41 -25.48 5.06
CA PRO A 283 -21.43 -26.23 5.84
C PRO A 283 -20.00 -25.93 5.40
N MET A 284 -19.14 -25.59 6.37
CA MET A 284 -17.75 -25.25 6.15
C MET A 284 -16.98 -26.28 5.29
N LEU A 285 -17.23 -27.58 5.49
CA LEU A 285 -16.58 -28.63 4.70
C LEU A 285 -17.01 -28.64 3.23
N ASP A 286 -18.23 -28.24 2.91
CA ASP A 286 -18.68 -28.08 1.52
C ASP A 286 -17.98 -26.89 0.85
N VAL A 287 -17.79 -25.80 1.60
CA VAL A 287 -17.01 -24.64 1.16
C VAL A 287 -15.56 -25.04 0.93
N ALA A 288 -14.94 -25.79 1.86
CA ALA A 288 -13.58 -26.30 1.73
C ALA A 288 -13.44 -27.22 0.50
N ALA A 289 -14.37 -28.16 0.30
CA ALA A 289 -14.36 -29.06 -0.85
C ALA A 289 -14.53 -28.32 -2.19
N ARG A 290 -15.23 -27.17 -2.23
CA ARG A 290 -15.34 -26.36 -3.45
C ARG A 290 -14.07 -25.54 -3.70
N THR A 291 -13.47 -25.00 -2.65
CA THR A 291 -12.44 -23.95 -2.74
C THR A 291 -11.01 -24.46 -2.60
N GLY A 292 -10.82 -25.58 -1.91
CA GLY A 292 -9.54 -26.10 -1.44
C GLY A 292 -8.97 -25.35 -0.21
N VAL A 293 -9.65 -24.33 0.30
CA VAL A 293 -9.24 -23.61 1.52
C VAL A 293 -9.30 -24.56 2.71
N ASP A 294 -8.28 -24.56 3.56
CA ASP A 294 -8.25 -25.46 4.71
C ASP A 294 -9.42 -25.18 5.68
N PRO A 295 -10.12 -26.22 6.16
CA PRO A 295 -11.20 -26.09 7.13
C PRO A 295 -10.86 -25.23 8.36
N TRP A 296 -9.61 -25.21 8.81
CA TRP A 296 -9.20 -24.38 9.94
C TRP A 296 -9.46 -22.89 9.67
N PHE A 297 -9.09 -22.37 8.49
CA PHE A 297 -9.31 -20.95 8.16
C PHE A 297 -10.80 -20.61 8.11
N LEU A 298 -11.60 -21.49 7.50
CA LEU A 298 -13.05 -21.30 7.40
C LEU A 298 -13.72 -21.36 8.78
N GLN A 299 -13.25 -22.22 9.68
CA GLN A 299 -13.73 -22.26 11.06
C GLN A 299 -13.44 -20.94 11.80
N ARG A 300 -12.26 -20.34 11.56
CA ARG A 300 -11.92 -19.03 12.12
C ARG A 300 -12.83 -17.92 11.58
N MET A 301 -13.15 -17.96 10.29
CA MET A 301 -14.14 -17.06 9.68
C MET A 301 -15.54 -17.25 10.29
N GLU A 302 -15.97 -18.49 10.55
CA GLU A 302 -17.23 -18.76 11.25
C GLU A 302 -17.26 -18.17 12.66
N ARG A 303 -16.12 -18.13 13.37
CA ARG A 303 -16.02 -17.47 14.70
C ARG A 303 -16.23 -15.96 14.60
N ILE A 304 -15.69 -15.31 13.57
CA ILE A 304 -15.93 -13.90 13.29
C ILE A 304 -17.43 -13.68 13.04
N ILE A 305 -18.05 -14.50 12.20
CA ILE A 305 -19.49 -14.44 11.90
C ILE A 305 -20.34 -14.71 13.14
N ALA A 306 -19.90 -15.60 14.04
CA ALA A 306 -20.58 -15.81 15.31
C ALA A 306 -20.54 -14.56 16.19
N MET A 307 -19.41 -13.84 16.24
CA MET A 307 -19.33 -12.54 16.92
C MET A 307 -20.22 -11.48 16.27
N GLU A 308 -20.29 -11.43 14.93
CA GLU A 308 -21.23 -10.55 14.21
C GLU A 308 -22.67 -10.78 14.67
N ARG A 309 -23.09 -12.05 14.76
CA ARG A 309 -24.43 -12.42 15.24
C ARG A 309 -24.65 -12.04 16.70
N ARG A 310 -23.63 -12.11 17.55
CA ARG A 310 -23.75 -11.67 18.95
C ARG A 310 -23.93 -10.15 19.03
N LEU A 311 -23.10 -9.38 18.34
CA LEU A 311 -23.21 -7.91 18.28
C LEU A 311 -24.57 -7.44 17.74
N LEU A 312 -25.18 -8.18 16.81
CA LEU A 312 -26.52 -7.89 16.26
C LEU A 312 -27.68 -8.20 17.22
N ASN A 313 -27.53 -9.20 18.11
CA ASN A 313 -28.66 -9.75 18.87
C ASN A 313 -28.54 -9.53 20.40
N GLU A 314 -27.35 -9.26 20.91
CA GLU A 314 -27.07 -9.00 22.32
C GLU A 314 -26.92 -7.49 22.55
N THR A 315 -27.24 -7.03 23.77
CA THR A 315 -26.97 -5.63 24.15
C THR A 315 -25.47 -5.41 24.30
N LEU A 316 -24.94 -4.34 23.71
CA LEU A 316 -23.53 -4.00 23.82
C LEU A 316 -23.18 -3.62 25.27
N GLY A 317 -22.44 -4.51 25.94
CA GLY A 317 -21.87 -4.30 27.27
C GLY A 317 -20.36 -4.55 27.29
N GLU A 318 -19.72 -4.35 28.45
CA GLU A 318 -18.26 -4.42 28.59
C GLU A 318 -17.66 -5.73 28.09
N GLU A 319 -18.23 -6.88 28.48
CA GLU A 319 -17.74 -8.20 28.10
C GLU A 319 -17.80 -8.40 26.58
N LEU A 320 -18.96 -8.14 25.97
CA LEU A 320 -19.14 -8.30 24.52
C LEU A 320 -18.24 -7.35 23.72
N LEU A 321 -18.11 -6.10 24.16
CA LEU A 321 -17.21 -5.13 23.53
C LEU A 321 -15.75 -5.59 23.63
N ARG A 322 -15.29 -6.01 24.82
CA ARG A 322 -13.93 -6.51 25.04
C ARG A 322 -13.63 -7.74 24.19
N GLU A 323 -14.57 -8.68 24.07
CA GLU A 323 -14.44 -9.85 23.21
C GLU A 323 -14.40 -9.49 21.71
N ALA A 324 -15.23 -8.55 21.27
CA ALA A 324 -15.23 -8.07 19.89
C ALA A 324 -13.89 -7.38 19.55
N LYS A 325 -13.38 -6.50 20.43
CA LYS A 325 -12.08 -5.84 20.24
C LYS A 325 -10.92 -6.84 20.23
N ARG A 326 -10.94 -7.87 21.09
CA ARG A 326 -9.97 -8.99 21.05
C ARG A 326 -9.99 -9.82 19.76
N MET A 327 -11.13 -9.85 19.08
CA MET A 327 -11.28 -10.48 17.77
C MET A 327 -10.95 -9.52 16.61
N GLY A 328 -10.53 -8.28 16.92
CA GLY A 328 -10.09 -7.26 15.95
C GLY A 328 -11.22 -6.45 15.30
N PHE A 329 -12.45 -6.50 15.81
CA PHE A 329 -13.54 -5.66 15.30
C PHE A 329 -13.20 -4.17 15.54
N SER A 330 -13.26 -3.36 14.48
CA SER A 330 -13.14 -1.90 14.60
C SER A 330 -14.35 -1.29 15.30
N ASP A 331 -14.18 -0.08 15.83
CA ASP A 331 -15.25 0.73 16.42
C ASP A 331 -16.36 0.97 15.38
N GLU A 332 -16.00 1.10 14.09
CA GLU A 332 -16.94 1.16 12.96
C GLU A 332 -17.73 -0.14 12.77
N MET A 333 -17.07 -1.31 12.79
CA MET A 333 -17.74 -2.60 12.64
C MET A 333 -18.70 -2.87 13.81
N VAL A 334 -18.27 -2.58 15.04
CA VAL A 334 -19.12 -2.69 16.23
C VAL A 334 -20.31 -1.74 16.10
N GLY A 335 -20.07 -0.47 15.72
CA GLY A 335 -21.11 0.52 15.53
C GLY A 335 -22.15 0.10 14.49
N GLN A 336 -21.69 -0.42 13.34
CA GLN A 336 -22.56 -0.92 12.27
C GLN A 336 -23.47 -2.08 12.73
N LEU A 337 -22.96 -2.97 13.58
CA LEU A 337 -23.71 -4.16 14.02
C LEU A 337 -24.59 -3.91 15.25
N ALA A 338 -24.15 -3.06 16.17
CA ALA A 338 -24.84 -2.76 17.42
C ALA A 338 -25.71 -1.49 17.36
N ASP A 339 -25.81 -0.82 16.20
CA ASP A 339 -26.55 0.42 15.96
C ASP A 339 -26.02 1.63 16.78
N TYR A 340 -24.71 1.81 16.75
CA TYR A 340 -24.00 2.96 17.35
C TYR A 340 -23.17 3.71 16.30
N LEU A 341 -22.93 4.99 16.54
CA LEU A 341 -21.90 5.73 15.80
C LEU A 341 -20.50 5.26 16.25
N PRO A 342 -19.49 5.23 15.35
CA PRO A 342 -18.13 4.82 15.70
C PRO A 342 -17.55 5.57 16.92
N GLU A 343 -17.77 6.89 17.01
CA GLU A 343 -17.34 7.68 18.18
C GLU A 343 -18.00 7.23 19.49
N GLN A 344 -19.27 6.81 19.47
CA GLN A 344 -19.94 6.33 20.68
C GLN A 344 -19.33 5.01 21.17
N VAL A 345 -18.94 4.13 20.25
CA VAL A 345 -18.21 2.90 20.59
C VAL A 345 -16.84 3.24 21.16
N ARG A 346 -16.14 4.21 20.56
CA ARG A 346 -14.85 4.70 21.04
C ARG A 346 -14.96 5.28 22.47
N GLU A 347 -15.92 6.16 22.72
CA GLU A 347 -16.19 6.72 24.05
C GLU A 347 -16.46 5.61 25.07
N MET A 348 -17.33 4.66 24.73
CA MET A 348 -17.67 3.53 25.60
C MET A 348 -16.45 2.67 25.95
N ARG A 349 -15.61 2.32 24.98
CA ARG A 349 -14.41 1.51 25.27
C ARG A 349 -13.39 2.28 26.12
N HIS A 350 -13.27 3.60 25.93
CA HIS A 350 -12.41 4.46 26.74
C HIS A 350 -12.89 4.53 28.19
N GLU A 351 -14.18 4.76 28.42
CA GLU A 351 -14.79 4.76 29.76
C GLU A 351 -14.60 3.43 30.50
N LEU A 352 -14.62 2.31 29.76
CA LEU A 352 -14.45 0.96 30.29
C LEU A 352 -12.99 0.50 30.38
N GLY A 353 -12.02 1.32 29.97
CA GLY A 353 -10.61 0.94 29.93
C GLY A 353 -10.32 -0.23 28.98
N ILE A 354 -11.12 -0.38 27.92
CA ILE A 354 -10.89 -1.33 26.82
C ILE A 354 -10.04 -0.60 25.77
N LEU A 355 -8.75 -0.49 26.06
CA LEU A 355 -7.75 0.14 25.19
C LEU A 355 -6.82 -0.92 24.61
N PRO A 356 -6.28 -0.72 23.40
CA PRO A 356 -5.24 -1.61 22.90
C PRO A 356 -3.97 -1.44 23.73
N VAL A 357 -3.22 -2.53 23.85
CA VAL A 357 -1.82 -2.52 24.28
C VAL A 357 -0.94 -2.79 23.07
N TYR A 358 0.33 -2.42 23.16
CA TYR A 358 1.28 -2.62 22.08
C TYR A 358 2.34 -3.63 22.49
N LYS A 359 2.50 -4.67 21.69
CA LYS A 359 3.46 -5.77 21.87
C LYS A 359 4.61 -5.63 20.90
N MET A 360 5.78 -6.12 21.29
CA MET A 360 7.01 -6.01 20.53
C MET A 360 7.23 -7.23 19.63
N VAL A 361 7.76 -7.02 18.44
CA VAL A 361 8.33 -8.08 17.60
C VAL A 361 9.78 -8.31 18.03
N ASP A 362 10.08 -9.51 18.53
CA ASP A 362 11.34 -9.81 19.24
C ASP A 362 12.14 -11.00 18.69
N THR A 363 11.68 -11.66 17.62
CA THR A 363 12.24 -12.90 17.03
C THR A 363 12.21 -14.16 17.90
N CYS A 364 11.84 -14.09 19.18
CA CYS A 364 12.10 -15.15 20.16
C CYS A 364 10.97 -15.42 21.14
N ALA A 365 9.77 -14.89 20.90
CA ALA A 365 8.57 -15.16 21.72
C ALA A 365 8.81 -14.88 23.22
N ALA A 366 9.38 -13.69 23.50
CA ALA A 366 9.74 -13.18 24.81
C ALA A 366 10.77 -14.01 25.61
N GLU A 367 11.47 -14.97 24.97
CA GLU A 367 12.57 -15.70 25.63
C GLU A 367 13.72 -14.75 26.03
N PHE A 368 13.98 -13.73 25.20
CA PHE A 368 14.97 -12.69 25.45
C PHE A 368 14.35 -11.30 25.34
N GLU A 369 14.78 -10.39 26.22
CA GLU A 369 14.46 -8.98 26.11
C GLU A 369 14.96 -8.42 24.76
N ALA A 370 14.03 -8.00 23.91
CA ALA A 370 14.34 -7.30 22.67
C ALA A 370 14.60 -5.80 22.90
N VAL A 371 15.45 -5.25 22.04
CA VAL A 371 15.83 -3.83 22.07
C VAL A 371 15.26 -3.09 20.85
N THR A 372 14.56 -3.79 19.96
CA THR A 372 14.00 -3.21 18.73
C THR A 372 12.70 -2.49 18.99
N PRO A 373 12.54 -1.28 18.45
CA PRO A 373 11.36 -0.48 18.74
C PRO A 373 10.23 -0.80 17.74
N TYR A 374 9.91 -2.08 17.57
CA TYR A 374 8.99 -2.59 16.56
C TYR A 374 7.74 -3.17 17.24
N TYR A 375 6.60 -2.50 17.07
CA TYR A 375 5.38 -2.76 17.81
C TYR A 375 4.17 -3.05 16.93
N TYR A 376 3.19 -3.75 17.50
CA TYR A 376 1.84 -3.93 16.96
C TYR A 376 0.81 -3.87 18.08
N SER A 377 -0.39 -3.38 17.79
CA SER A 377 -1.52 -3.31 18.73
C SER A 377 -2.21 -4.66 18.89
N THR A 378 -2.73 -4.92 20.09
CA THR A 378 -3.62 -6.04 20.41
C THR A 378 -4.39 -5.74 21.70
N TYR A 379 -5.51 -6.44 21.96
CA TYR A 379 -6.32 -6.25 23.17
C TYR A 379 -5.97 -7.27 24.28
N GLU A 380 -4.69 -7.23 24.69
CA GLU A 380 -4.12 -7.98 25.81
C GLU A 380 -3.93 -7.11 27.06
N GLN A 381 -3.15 -7.57 28.04
CA GLN A 381 -3.02 -6.92 29.34
C GLN A 381 -1.83 -5.97 29.45
N GLU A 382 -0.64 -6.38 28.99
CA GLU A 382 0.59 -5.63 29.20
C GLU A 382 0.97 -4.82 27.95
N ASN A 383 1.25 -3.54 28.15
CA ASN A 383 1.76 -2.65 27.12
C ASN A 383 3.29 -2.54 27.20
N GLU A 384 3.97 -2.90 26.11
CA GLU A 384 5.44 -2.87 26.00
C GLU A 384 5.92 -1.57 25.32
N ALA A 385 5.03 -0.86 24.64
CA ALA A 385 5.34 0.40 23.97
C ALA A 385 5.18 1.59 24.93
N ILE A 386 5.93 1.58 26.03
CA ILE A 386 5.83 2.61 27.08
C ILE A 386 6.13 4.01 26.50
N PRO A 387 5.31 5.03 26.82
CA PRO A 387 5.48 6.39 26.31
C PRO A 387 6.74 7.04 26.91
N ARG A 388 7.35 7.98 26.19
CA ARG A 388 8.56 8.66 26.65
C ARG A 388 8.42 10.18 26.51
N PRO A 389 8.96 10.96 27.46
CA PRO A 389 8.71 12.40 27.58
C PRO A 389 9.51 13.27 26.59
N ASP A 390 10.41 12.68 25.79
CA ASP A 390 11.16 13.40 24.76
C ASP A 390 10.28 13.83 23.59
N LYS A 391 10.70 14.92 22.92
CA LYS A 391 9.99 15.47 21.75
C LYS A 391 9.87 14.41 20.67
N ALA A 392 8.65 14.16 20.20
CA ALA A 392 8.36 13.17 19.18
C ALA A 392 7.45 13.73 18.10
N ALA A 393 7.54 13.14 16.91
CA ALA A 393 6.60 13.38 15.82
C ALA A 393 6.32 12.06 15.09
N ILE A 394 5.08 11.90 14.64
CA ILE A 394 4.59 10.71 13.95
C ILE A 394 4.67 10.97 12.45
N VAL A 395 5.28 10.05 11.71
CA VAL A 395 5.24 9.98 10.25
C VAL A 395 4.25 8.89 9.87
N ILE A 396 3.14 9.29 9.24
CA ILE A 396 2.13 8.37 8.74
C ILE A 396 2.54 7.93 7.33
N GLY A 397 2.78 6.63 7.18
CA GLY A 397 3.25 6.03 5.93
C GLY A 397 2.16 5.92 4.87
N SER A 398 2.45 5.17 3.81
CA SER A 398 1.59 5.09 2.63
C SER A 398 0.65 3.90 2.57
N GLY A 399 0.72 2.95 3.49
CA GLY A 399 0.01 1.69 3.37
C GLY A 399 0.45 0.90 2.14
N PRO A 400 -0.40 0.01 1.59
CA PRO A 400 -0.04 -0.84 0.47
C PRO A 400 0.30 -0.05 -0.79
N ILE A 401 1.31 -0.52 -1.52
CA ILE A 401 1.59 -0.04 -2.87
C ILE A 401 0.40 -0.34 -3.78
N ARG A 402 -0.03 0.67 -4.54
CA ARG A 402 -1.05 0.58 -5.60
C ARG A 402 -0.76 1.59 -6.69
N ILE A 403 -1.40 1.44 -7.85
CA ILE A 403 -1.23 2.38 -8.96
C ILE A 403 -1.64 3.79 -8.50
N GLY A 404 -0.74 4.75 -8.66
CA GLY A 404 -0.87 6.12 -8.16
C GLY A 404 -0.25 6.40 -6.79
N GLN A 405 -0.01 5.36 -5.99
CA GLN A 405 0.55 5.43 -4.62
C GLN A 405 1.64 4.35 -4.45
N GLY A 406 2.85 4.67 -4.90
CA GLY A 406 3.98 3.76 -4.95
C GLY A 406 5.08 4.06 -3.93
N ILE A 407 6.28 3.58 -4.23
CA ILE A 407 7.48 3.68 -3.38
C ILE A 407 7.98 5.12 -3.20
N GLU A 408 7.50 6.06 -4.01
CA GLU A 408 7.86 7.47 -3.94
C GLU A 408 7.41 8.09 -2.60
N PHE A 409 6.25 7.66 -2.09
CA PHE A 409 5.73 8.07 -0.78
C PHE A 409 6.42 7.37 0.39
N ASP A 410 6.88 6.13 0.19
CA ASP A 410 7.75 5.45 1.15
C ASP A 410 9.09 6.19 1.29
N TYR A 411 9.70 6.56 0.16
CA TYR A 411 10.92 7.39 0.14
C TYR A 411 10.74 8.69 0.94
N ALA A 412 9.62 9.40 0.71
CA ALA A 412 9.32 10.62 1.45
C ALA A 412 9.15 10.36 2.96
N SER A 413 8.45 9.28 3.33
CA SER A 413 8.24 8.89 4.73
C SER A 413 9.55 8.54 5.44
N VAL A 414 10.43 7.76 4.78
CA VAL A 414 11.77 7.41 5.30
C VAL A 414 12.63 8.65 5.50
N HIS A 415 12.71 9.52 4.49
CA HIS A 415 13.50 10.74 4.58
C HIS A 415 12.96 11.70 5.65
N ALA A 416 11.65 11.69 5.91
CA ALA A 416 11.04 12.46 6.97
C ALA A 416 11.45 11.95 8.36
N ALA A 417 11.39 10.64 8.59
CA ALA A 417 11.85 10.02 9.85
C ALA A 417 13.33 10.37 10.14
N TRP A 418 14.20 10.23 9.14
CA TRP A 418 15.62 10.61 9.29
C TRP A 418 15.83 12.11 9.49
N ALA A 419 14.97 12.96 8.91
CA ALA A 419 15.04 14.40 9.12
C ALA A 419 14.62 14.79 10.55
N LEU A 420 13.59 14.14 11.10
CA LEU A 420 13.18 14.29 12.51
C LEU A 420 14.29 13.89 13.47
N GLN A 421 14.88 12.70 13.28
CA GLN A 421 16.00 12.21 14.09
C GLN A 421 17.18 13.18 14.09
N ARG A 422 17.57 13.69 12.91
CA ARG A 422 18.64 14.69 12.77
C ARG A 422 18.30 16.04 13.38
N SER A 423 17.03 16.31 13.63
CA SER A 423 16.53 17.53 14.28
C SER A 423 16.31 17.33 15.79
N GLY A 424 16.70 16.16 16.33
CA GLY A 424 16.59 15.84 17.75
C GLY A 424 15.18 15.43 18.19
N TYR A 425 14.32 15.07 17.26
CA TYR A 425 13.00 14.50 17.54
C TYR A 425 13.05 12.98 17.47
N ARG A 426 12.30 12.32 18.35
CA ARG A 426 11.98 10.90 18.22
C ARG A 426 11.02 10.73 17.04
N ALA A 427 11.48 10.04 16.01
CA ALA A 427 10.66 9.68 14.86
C ALA A 427 9.82 8.44 15.19
N ILE A 428 8.50 8.57 15.13
CA ILE A 428 7.56 7.46 15.26
C ILE A 428 6.99 7.18 13.86
N MET A 429 7.22 5.99 13.31
CA MET A 429 6.69 5.58 12.02
C MET A 429 5.46 4.69 12.22
N VAL A 430 4.39 4.93 11.47
CA VAL A 430 3.25 4.02 11.38
C VAL A 430 2.98 3.65 9.93
N ASN A 431 3.02 2.36 9.59
CA ASN A 431 2.75 1.86 8.24
C ASN A 431 2.42 0.35 8.26
N SER A 432 1.70 -0.15 7.25
CA SER A 432 1.24 -1.54 7.14
C SER A 432 1.82 -2.32 5.94
N ASN A 433 2.79 -1.72 5.23
CA ASN A 433 3.38 -2.33 4.04
C ASN A 433 4.64 -3.12 4.37
N PRO A 434 4.69 -4.44 4.11
CA PRO A 434 5.85 -5.26 4.44
C PRO A 434 7.03 -5.09 3.45
N GLU A 435 6.79 -4.56 2.25
CA GLU A 435 7.81 -4.43 1.20
C GLU A 435 8.73 -3.22 1.41
N THR A 436 8.39 -2.31 2.32
CA THR A 436 8.99 -0.98 2.36
C THR A 436 10.14 -0.79 3.34
N VAL A 437 10.90 0.29 3.12
CA VAL A 437 11.98 0.70 4.03
C VAL A 437 11.41 1.42 5.25
N SER A 438 10.25 2.09 5.15
CA SER A 438 9.61 2.71 6.32
C SER A 438 9.32 1.70 7.43
N THR A 439 8.98 0.46 7.09
CA THR A 439 8.68 -0.61 8.05
C THR A 439 9.93 -1.41 8.43
N ASP A 440 11.14 -0.93 8.11
CA ASP A 440 12.37 -1.44 8.73
C ASP A 440 12.53 -0.76 10.10
N PHE A 441 12.74 -1.56 11.15
CA PHE A 441 12.77 -1.07 12.54
C PHE A 441 13.97 -0.15 12.82
N ASP A 442 14.95 -0.06 11.93
CA ASP A 442 16.07 0.88 12.02
C ASP A 442 15.79 2.24 11.36
N THR A 443 14.67 2.39 10.64
CA THR A 443 14.34 3.63 9.93
C THR A 443 13.86 4.73 10.88
N SER A 444 13.21 4.36 11.97
CA SER A 444 12.64 5.26 12.96
C SER A 444 13.02 4.83 14.38
N ASP A 445 12.82 5.72 15.35
CA ASP A 445 13.08 5.39 16.76
C ASP A 445 11.99 4.47 17.34
N ARG A 446 10.81 4.49 16.73
CA ARG A 446 9.66 3.61 17.00
C ARG A 446 8.91 3.30 15.72
N LEU A 447 8.56 2.05 15.50
CA LEU A 447 7.80 1.56 14.37
C LEU A 447 6.55 0.87 14.90
N TYR A 448 5.39 1.32 14.44
CA TYR A 448 4.10 0.69 14.66
C TYR A 448 3.60 0.10 13.34
N PHE A 449 3.39 -1.21 13.33
CA PHE A 449 2.92 -1.92 12.14
C PHE A 449 1.42 -2.11 12.21
N GLU A 450 0.71 -1.01 11.92
CA GLU A 450 -0.71 -0.84 12.18
C GLU A 450 -1.49 -0.42 10.92
N PRO A 451 -2.81 -0.69 10.87
CA PRO A 451 -3.72 -0.07 9.90
C PRO A 451 -3.61 1.46 9.94
N LEU A 452 -3.75 2.10 8.77
CA LEU A 452 -3.70 3.55 8.63
C LEU A 452 -5.11 4.15 8.61
N ASP A 453 -5.92 3.80 9.60
CA ASP A 453 -7.27 4.31 9.80
C ASP A 453 -7.37 5.19 11.06
N ASP A 454 -8.49 5.89 11.20
CA ASP A 454 -8.71 6.84 12.29
C ASP A 454 -8.56 6.20 13.68
N GLU A 455 -9.14 5.01 13.86
CA GLU A 455 -9.11 4.30 15.14
C GLU A 455 -7.67 3.96 15.56
N ALA A 456 -6.92 3.30 14.68
CA ALA A 456 -5.57 2.82 14.99
C ALA A 456 -4.57 3.97 15.20
N VAL A 457 -4.68 5.03 14.38
CA VAL A 457 -3.79 6.19 14.49
C VAL A 457 -4.08 7.00 15.75
N ARG A 458 -5.35 7.21 16.12
CA ARG A 458 -5.70 7.88 17.38
C ARG A 458 -5.25 7.08 18.60
N ASP A 459 -5.45 5.76 18.59
CA ASP A 459 -4.98 4.88 19.69
C ASP A 459 -3.46 4.93 19.84
N LEU A 460 -2.73 5.00 18.73
CA LEU A 460 -1.27 5.15 18.73
C LEU A 460 -0.84 6.49 19.31
N ILE A 461 -1.49 7.59 18.90
CA ILE A 461 -1.19 8.94 19.40
C ILE A 461 -1.44 9.02 20.90
N GLU A 462 -2.58 8.50 21.36
CA GLU A 462 -2.96 8.45 22.78
C GLU A 462 -2.00 7.60 23.59
N ASN A 463 -1.56 6.45 23.04
CA ASN A 463 -0.51 5.65 23.66
C ASN A 463 0.78 6.48 23.79
N GLU A 464 1.29 7.07 22.71
CA GLU A 464 2.54 7.86 22.76
C GLU A 464 2.45 9.14 23.59
N GLN A 465 1.25 9.71 23.73
CA GLN A 465 0.98 10.83 24.62
C GLN A 465 1.18 10.43 26.09
N GLY A 466 0.66 9.26 26.48
CA GLY A 466 0.66 8.81 27.87
C GLY A 466 -0.16 9.69 28.81
N GLU A 467 -0.19 9.34 30.09
CA GLU A 467 -0.96 10.10 31.09
C GLU A 467 -0.34 11.49 31.33
N GLY A 468 -1.06 12.54 30.94
CA GLY A 468 -0.68 13.94 31.19
C GLY A 468 0.41 14.50 30.26
N GLY A 469 0.81 13.78 29.22
CA GLY A 469 1.75 14.25 28.19
C GLY A 469 1.07 15.08 27.09
N GLU A 470 1.89 15.75 26.28
CA GLU A 470 1.45 16.40 25.04
C GLU A 470 1.39 15.36 23.92
N ALA A 471 0.31 15.36 23.14
CA ALA A 471 0.19 14.46 21.99
C ALA A 471 1.28 14.77 20.94
N PRO A 472 2.03 13.78 20.46
CA PRO A 472 3.00 13.99 19.39
C PRO A 472 2.31 14.47 18.11
N ALA A 473 2.93 15.42 17.41
CA ALA A 473 2.39 15.93 16.16
C ALA A 473 2.55 14.94 15.00
N SER A 474 1.54 14.86 14.15
CA SER A 474 1.50 13.99 12.98
C SER A 474 1.91 14.71 11.70
N ILE A 475 2.71 14.03 10.86
CA ILE A 475 3.04 14.39 9.49
C ILE A 475 2.20 13.50 8.58
N VAL A 476 1.24 14.10 7.88
CA VAL A 476 0.31 13.44 6.95
C VAL A 476 0.70 13.63 5.48
N GLN A 477 1.64 14.54 5.20
CA GLN A 477 1.92 15.07 3.87
C GLN A 477 2.88 14.20 3.04
N PHE A 478 3.44 13.13 3.61
CA PHE A 478 4.44 12.28 2.94
C PHE A 478 3.96 10.87 2.61
N GLY A 479 2.87 10.39 3.23
CA GLY A 479 2.32 9.05 3.00
C GLY A 479 1.33 8.95 1.83
N GLY A 480 1.24 9.95 0.95
CA GLY A 480 0.25 9.94 -0.14
C GLY A 480 -1.19 10.04 0.36
N GLN A 481 -2.16 9.52 -0.42
CA GLN A 481 -3.58 9.78 -0.15
C GLN A 481 -4.06 9.15 1.17
N THR A 482 -3.55 7.96 1.52
CA THR A 482 -3.93 7.27 2.77
C THR A 482 -3.63 8.13 4.00
N ALA A 483 -2.41 8.69 4.10
CA ALA A 483 -2.06 9.59 5.19
C ALA A 483 -2.85 10.92 5.15
N ILE A 484 -3.08 11.47 3.96
CA ILE A 484 -3.82 12.73 3.79
C ILE A 484 -5.28 12.62 4.22
N ASN A 485 -5.91 11.48 3.96
CA ASN A 485 -7.29 11.22 4.39
C ASN A 485 -7.46 11.24 5.92
N LEU A 486 -6.38 11.10 6.68
CA LEU A 486 -6.38 11.21 8.15
C LEU A 486 -6.27 12.65 8.65
N ALA A 487 -6.00 13.63 7.80
CA ALA A 487 -5.85 15.03 8.21
C ALA A 487 -7.14 15.59 8.86
N ASP A 488 -8.30 15.34 8.26
CA ASP A 488 -9.58 15.80 8.80
C ASP A 488 -10.01 15.05 10.08
N PRO A 489 -9.95 13.70 10.15
CA PRO A 489 -10.18 12.97 11.39
C PRO A 489 -9.29 13.45 12.57
N LEU A 490 -7.99 13.62 12.34
CA LEU A 490 -7.07 14.12 13.36
C LEU A 490 -7.42 15.54 13.82
N ARG A 491 -7.78 16.44 12.88
CA ARG A 491 -8.23 17.80 13.20
C ARG A 491 -9.51 17.79 14.05
N ARG A 492 -10.49 16.95 13.71
CA ARG A 492 -11.75 16.81 14.48
C ARG A 492 -11.51 16.30 15.89
N ALA A 493 -10.53 15.42 16.06
CA ALA A 493 -10.06 14.92 17.36
C ALA A 493 -9.15 15.93 18.10
N ALA A 494 -8.92 17.12 17.54
CA ALA A 494 -8.00 18.14 18.06
C ALA A 494 -6.56 17.63 18.26
N LEU A 495 -6.13 16.67 17.44
CA LEU A 495 -4.78 16.12 17.45
C LEU A 495 -3.86 16.95 16.53
N PRO A 496 -2.61 17.22 16.97
CA PRO A 496 -1.73 18.16 16.26
C PRO A 496 -1.22 17.58 14.94
N ILE A 497 -1.31 18.39 13.88
CA ILE A 497 -0.66 18.15 12.58
C ILE A 497 0.43 19.20 12.40
N ILE A 498 1.61 18.78 11.95
CA ILE A 498 2.73 19.69 11.64
C ILE A 498 2.86 19.88 10.12
N GLY A 499 3.25 21.08 9.67
CA GLY A 499 3.28 21.45 8.27
C GLY A 499 1.96 22.01 7.77
N SER A 500 1.65 21.81 6.48
CA SER A 500 0.38 22.23 5.88
C SER A 500 -0.80 21.73 6.70
N SER A 501 -1.67 22.65 7.11
CA SER A 501 -2.83 22.34 7.94
C SER A 501 -3.88 21.52 7.17
N ALA A 502 -4.75 20.85 7.90
CA ALA A 502 -5.91 20.18 7.31
C ALA A 502 -6.81 21.15 6.52
N ASP A 503 -6.92 22.42 6.95
CA ASP A 503 -7.67 23.45 6.20
C ASP A 503 -6.98 23.84 4.88
N ALA A 504 -5.64 23.90 4.86
CA ALA A 504 -4.87 24.16 3.63
C ALA A 504 -5.00 22.98 2.64
N ILE A 505 -4.99 21.76 3.16
CA ILE A 505 -5.23 20.54 2.38
C ILE A 505 -6.66 20.54 1.81
N ASP A 506 -7.67 20.78 2.64
CA ASP A 506 -9.08 20.83 2.22
C ASP A 506 -9.34 21.94 1.20
N THR A 507 -8.71 23.11 1.37
CA THR A 507 -8.81 24.22 0.41
C THR A 507 -8.28 23.84 -0.98
N ALA A 508 -7.25 22.99 -1.04
CA ALA A 508 -6.65 22.54 -2.30
C ALA A 508 -7.41 21.34 -2.92
N GLU A 509 -7.97 20.44 -2.10
CA GLU A 509 -8.72 19.27 -2.56
C GLU A 509 -10.20 19.55 -2.88
N ASP A 510 -10.85 20.46 -2.16
CA ASP A 510 -12.22 20.89 -2.44
C ASP A 510 -12.23 21.89 -3.59
N ARG A 511 -12.93 21.53 -4.66
CA ARG A 511 -12.97 22.35 -5.87
C ARG A 511 -13.51 23.75 -5.64
N LYS A 512 -14.57 23.93 -4.85
CA LYS A 512 -15.18 25.28 -4.68
C LYS A 512 -14.26 26.20 -3.90
N LEU A 513 -13.61 25.66 -2.87
CA LEU A 513 -12.60 26.39 -2.10
C LEU A 513 -11.40 26.73 -3.00
N PHE A 514 -10.94 25.77 -3.79
CA PHE A 514 -9.81 25.94 -4.70
C PHE A 514 -10.08 26.96 -5.82
N GLU A 515 -11.24 26.90 -6.47
CA GLU A 515 -11.63 27.84 -7.52
C GLU A 515 -11.70 29.27 -6.98
N ARG A 516 -12.30 29.45 -5.80
CA ARG A 516 -12.37 30.76 -5.14
C ARG A 516 -10.98 31.26 -4.77
N PHE A 517 -10.15 30.38 -4.22
CA PHE A 517 -8.77 30.68 -3.87
C PHE A 517 -7.98 31.20 -5.09
N LEU A 518 -8.02 30.49 -6.22
CA LEU A 518 -7.31 30.91 -7.43
C LEU A 518 -7.87 32.21 -8.03
N GLN A 519 -9.19 32.43 -7.97
CA GLN A 519 -9.81 33.69 -8.40
C GLN A 519 -9.36 34.87 -7.55
N ASP A 520 -9.40 34.73 -6.23
CA ASP A 520 -8.95 35.76 -5.27
C ASP A 520 -7.44 36.01 -5.44
N ALA A 521 -6.68 34.95 -5.73
CA ALA A 521 -5.26 35.04 -6.06
C ALA A 521 -5.00 35.64 -7.44
N GLY A 522 -5.99 35.77 -8.34
CA GLY A 522 -5.79 36.27 -9.70
C GLY A 522 -4.97 35.33 -10.60
N ILE A 523 -5.14 34.02 -10.43
CA ILE A 523 -4.41 32.96 -11.14
C ILE A 523 -5.39 32.18 -12.04
N PRO A 524 -5.09 32.01 -13.34
CA PRO A 524 -5.99 31.31 -14.25
C PRO A 524 -6.09 29.80 -13.96
N GLN A 525 -7.29 29.26 -14.12
CA GLN A 525 -7.59 27.83 -14.12
C GLN A 525 -8.52 27.51 -15.31
N PRO A 526 -8.59 26.24 -15.76
CA PRO A 526 -9.56 25.84 -16.77
C PRO A 526 -11.00 26.18 -16.34
N PRO A 527 -11.85 26.74 -17.23
CA PRO A 527 -13.27 26.93 -16.94
C PRO A 527 -13.93 25.59 -16.61
N GLY A 528 -14.66 25.51 -15.50
CA GLY A 528 -15.28 24.29 -15.03
C GLY A 528 -16.43 24.52 -14.06
N ALA A 529 -17.14 23.44 -13.72
CA ALA A 529 -18.09 23.44 -12.59
C ALA A 529 -18.27 22.05 -11.98
N ALA A 530 -18.62 22.04 -10.70
CA ALA A 530 -19.04 20.83 -9.97
C ALA A 530 -20.54 20.56 -10.18
N VAL A 531 -20.87 19.32 -10.58
CA VAL A 531 -22.24 18.88 -10.85
C VAL A 531 -22.61 17.66 -10.02
N LEU A 532 -23.86 17.58 -9.59
CA LEU A 532 -24.39 16.48 -8.76
C LEU A 532 -25.31 15.54 -9.55
N ASN A 533 -25.76 15.96 -10.72
CA ASN A 533 -26.70 15.20 -11.54
C ASN A 533 -26.36 15.38 -13.03
N LEU A 534 -26.90 14.46 -13.83
CA LEU A 534 -26.65 14.40 -15.26
C LEU A 534 -27.12 15.65 -16.02
N GLU A 535 -28.25 16.23 -15.62
CA GLU A 535 -28.84 17.38 -16.30
C GLU A 535 -27.95 18.62 -16.17
N ASP A 536 -27.48 18.90 -14.95
CA ASP A 536 -26.52 19.97 -14.69
C ASP A 536 -25.18 19.71 -15.37
N GLY A 537 -24.75 18.45 -15.44
CA GLY A 537 -23.57 18.02 -16.19
C GLY A 537 -23.63 18.39 -17.67
N LEU A 538 -24.74 18.05 -18.34
CA LEU A 538 -24.95 18.36 -19.75
C LEU A 538 -25.01 19.87 -20.02
N LYS A 539 -25.70 20.63 -19.16
CA LYS A 539 -25.77 22.09 -19.25
C LYS A 539 -24.39 22.72 -19.11
N THR A 540 -23.63 22.27 -18.11
CA THR A 540 -22.27 22.73 -17.84
C THR A 540 -21.35 22.46 -19.04
N ALA A 541 -21.33 21.23 -19.55
CA ALA A 541 -20.50 20.87 -20.69
C ALA A 541 -20.89 21.63 -21.98
N GLN A 542 -22.18 21.94 -22.17
CA GLN A 542 -22.62 22.76 -23.30
C GLN A 542 -22.18 24.22 -23.19
N GLN A 543 -22.17 24.79 -21.98
CA GLN A 543 -21.71 26.15 -21.72
C GLN A 543 -20.19 26.29 -21.88
N ILE A 544 -19.44 25.32 -21.37
CA ILE A 544 -17.97 25.28 -21.46
C ILE A 544 -17.51 24.95 -22.89
N GLY A 545 -18.26 24.07 -23.57
CA GLY A 545 -17.96 23.55 -24.91
C GLY A 545 -17.02 22.35 -24.89
N TYR A 546 -17.31 21.33 -25.70
CA TYR A 546 -16.49 20.13 -25.84
C TYR A 546 -15.16 20.38 -26.58
N PRO A 547 -14.12 19.53 -26.39
CA PRO A 547 -14.05 18.47 -25.38
C PRO A 547 -13.96 19.02 -23.95
N VAL A 548 -14.39 18.20 -22.99
CA VAL A 548 -14.34 18.46 -21.54
C VAL A 548 -13.69 17.28 -20.81
N VAL A 549 -13.06 17.54 -19.67
CA VAL A 549 -12.55 16.53 -18.75
C VAL A 549 -13.57 16.32 -17.64
N VAL A 550 -13.93 15.07 -17.38
CA VAL A 550 -14.86 14.72 -16.30
C VAL A 550 -14.12 13.93 -15.24
N ARG A 551 -14.15 14.39 -13.98
CA ARG A 551 -13.40 13.78 -12.87
C ARG A 551 -14.21 13.74 -11.56
N PRO A 552 -14.19 12.65 -10.79
CA PRO A 552 -14.72 12.60 -9.44
C PRO A 552 -13.91 13.50 -8.50
N SER A 553 -14.55 14.01 -7.44
CA SER A 553 -13.84 14.73 -6.37
C SER A 553 -13.14 13.74 -5.40
N PHE A 554 -12.05 14.17 -4.74
CA PHE A 554 -11.30 13.41 -3.73
C PHE A 554 -10.70 12.06 -4.22
N VAL A 555 -10.05 12.07 -5.39
CA VAL A 555 -9.38 10.88 -5.93
C VAL A 555 -7.95 11.16 -6.37
N LEU A 556 -7.06 10.18 -6.17
CA LEU A 556 -5.67 10.22 -6.61
C LEU A 556 -5.48 9.44 -7.94
N GLY A 557 -4.56 9.91 -8.77
CA GLY A 557 -4.12 9.17 -9.95
C GLY A 557 -5.16 9.19 -11.08
N GLY A 558 -5.97 10.25 -11.16
CA GLY A 558 -7.05 10.40 -12.14
C GLY A 558 -8.10 9.30 -12.10
N ARG A 559 -8.40 8.74 -10.91
CA ARG A 559 -9.32 7.60 -10.80
C ARG A 559 -10.69 7.94 -11.40
N ALA A 560 -11.13 7.11 -12.36
CA ALA A 560 -12.36 7.35 -13.11
C ALA A 560 -12.44 8.77 -13.69
N MET A 561 -11.37 9.25 -14.31
CA MET A 561 -11.33 10.49 -15.10
C MET A 561 -11.39 10.15 -16.60
N GLU A 562 -12.10 10.95 -17.40
CA GLU A 562 -12.19 10.74 -18.86
C GLU A 562 -12.28 12.06 -19.63
N VAL A 563 -11.69 12.10 -20.82
CA VAL A 563 -11.85 13.22 -21.77
C VAL A 563 -13.04 12.91 -22.67
N VAL A 564 -14.11 13.67 -22.49
CA VAL A 564 -15.39 13.48 -23.17
C VAL A 564 -15.50 14.43 -24.36
N GLN A 565 -15.82 13.88 -25.54
CA GLN A 565 -15.87 14.62 -26.80
C GLN A 565 -17.27 15.14 -27.15
N ASN A 566 -18.32 14.54 -26.60
CA ASN A 566 -19.70 14.90 -26.91
C ASN A 566 -20.70 14.51 -25.79
N ALA A 567 -21.94 14.95 -25.94
CA ALA A 567 -23.00 14.71 -24.96
C ALA A 567 -23.30 13.21 -24.73
N THR A 568 -23.23 12.37 -25.77
CA THR A 568 -23.53 10.93 -25.65
C THR A 568 -22.51 10.21 -24.77
N GLU A 569 -21.23 10.51 -24.97
CA GLU A 569 -20.14 10.05 -24.12
C GLU A 569 -20.32 10.55 -22.68
N LEU A 570 -20.70 11.82 -22.49
CA LEU A 570 -20.93 12.40 -21.16
C LEU A 570 -22.01 11.64 -20.37
N VAL A 571 -23.14 11.29 -21.01
CA VAL A 571 -24.21 10.54 -20.37
C VAL A 571 -23.72 9.17 -19.88
N THR A 572 -22.96 8.49 -20.72
CA THR A 572 -22.42 7.15 -20.41
C THR A 572 -21.49 7.24 -19.21
N PHE A 573 -20.55 8.17 -19.25
CA PHE A 573 -19.53 8.32 -18.22
C PHE A 573 -20.09 8.81 -16.89
N LEU A 574 -20.95 9.82 -16.87
CA LEU A 574 -21.56 10.32 -15.62
C LEU A 574 -22.40 9.24 -14.92
N GLY A 575 -23.03 8.34 -15.68
CA GLY A 575 -23.74 7.18 -15.11
C GLY A 575 -22.83 6.18 -14.39
N GLU A 576 -21.57 6.05 -14.83
CA GLU A 576 -20.56 5.21 -14.18
C GLU A 576 -19.85 5.96 -13.03
N ALA A 577 -19.41 7.19 -13.28
CA ALA A 577 -18.71 8.04 -12.30
C ALA A 577 -19.57 8.37 -11.08
N ALA A 578 -20.88 8.61 -11.24
CA ALA A 578 -21.77 8.86 -10.11
C ALA A 578 -21.87 7.68 -9.13
N LYS A 579 -21.69 6.44 -9.61
CA LYS A 579 -21.64 5.25 -8.73
C LYS A 579 -20.37 5.21 -7.90
N ILE A 580 -19.27 5.75 -8.43
CA ILE A 580 -17.94 5.78 -7.79
C ILE A 580 -17.83 6.96 -6.82
N ALA A 581 -18.48 8.08 -7.13
CA ALA A 581 -18.39 9.30 -6.33
C ALA A 581 -19.15 9.22 -4.99
N GLU A 582 -19.93 8.16 -4.71
CA GLU A 582 -20.64 7.94 -3.43
C GLU A 582 -21.44 9.17 -2.94
N GLY A 583 -22.05 9.91 -3.87
CA GLY A 583 -22.82 11.13 -3.55
C GLY A 583 -21.99 12.43 -3.52
N LYS A 584 -20.68 12.37 -3.78
CA LYS A 584 -19.82 13.54 -4.00
C LYS A 584 -20.03 14.14 -5.40
N PRO A 585 -19.78 15.46 -5.59
CA PRO A 585 -19.86 16.10 -6.90
C PRO A 585 -18.85 15.54 -7.90
N VAL A 586 -19.25 15.49 -9.17
CA VAL A 586 -18.38 15.25 -10.32
C VAL A 586 -17.99 16.59 -10.94
N LEU A 587 -16.73 16.78 -11.27
CA LEU A 587 -16.20 18.01 -11.84
C LEU A 587 -16.15 17.87 -13.36
N ILE A 588 -16.59 18.92 -14.06
CA ILE A 588 -16.48 19.05 -15.51
C ILE A 588 -15.63 20.28 -15.80
N ASP A 589 -14.46 20.07 -16.38
CA ASP A 589 -13.48 21.10 -16.71
C ASP A 589 -13.28 21.20 -18.23
N LYS A 590 -12.95 22.38 -18.74
CA LYS A 590 -12.55 22.54 -20.15
C LYS A 590 -11.27 21.75 -20.39
N TYR A 591 -11.27 20.87 -21.39
CA TYR A 591 -10.03 20.25 -21.84
C TYR A 591 -9.17 21.29 -22.59
N LEU A 592 -7.96 21.51 -22.09
CA LEU A 592 -6.96 22.41 -22.66
C LEU A 592 -5.85 21.59 -23.30
N GLU A 593 -5.66 21.74 -24.61
CA GLU A 593 -4.62 21.01 -25.36
C GLU A 593 -3.31 21.81 -25.33
N GLY A 594 -2.41 21.45 -24.41
CA GLY A 594 -1.12 22.11 -24.20
C GLY A 594 -0.05 21.19 -23.62
N ALA A 595 1.13 21.76 -23.37
CA ALA A 595 2.20 21.08 -22.66
C ALA A 595 1.87 21.07 -21.16
N GLU A 596 1.98 19.91 -20.52
CA GLU A 596 1.79 19.79 -19.08
C GLU A 596 3.12 20.01 -18.37
N VAL A 597 3.09 20.76 -17.27
CA VAL A 597 4.27 21.14 -16.49
C VAL A 597 4.00 20.85 -15.02
N GLU A 598 4.94 20.21 -14.36
CA GLU A 598 4.85 19.86 -12.95
C GLU A 598 5.96 20.58 -12.16
N VAL A 599 5.59 21.18 -11.04
CA VAL A 599 6.49 21.93 -10.16
C VAL A 599 6.35 21.44 -8.74
N ASP A 600 7.48 21.10 -8.13
CA ASP A 600 7.55 20.86 -6.69
C ASP A 600 8.16 22.09 -6.01
N ALA A 601 7.57 22.50 -4.89
CA ALA A 601 7.97 23.68 -4.12
C ALA A 601 8.01 23.37 -2.62
N ILE A 602 8.84 24.10 -1.89
CA ILE A 602 9.01 23.99 -0.44
C ILE A 602 8.78 25.37 0.16
N CYS A 603 7.91 25.50 1.15
CA CYS A 603 7.57 26.79 1.77
C CYS A 603 7.68 26.76 3.29
N ASP A 604 8.24 27.83 3.86
CA ASP A 604 8.36 28.04 5.31
C ASP A 604 7.31 28.96 5.94
N GLY A 605 6.27 29.28 5.17
CA GLY A 605 5.22 30.23 5.52
C GLY A 605 5.55 31.66 5.09
N THR A 606 6.80 31.96 4.72
CA THR A 606 7.20 33.30 4.28
C THR A 606 7.95 33.31 2.95
N GLU A 607 8.77 32.31 2.70
CA GLU A 607 9.59 32.16 1.51
C GLU A 607 9.35 30.79 0.88
N VAL A 608 9.57 30.72 -0.44
CA VAL A 608 9.34 29.52 -1.25
C VAL A 608 10.63 29.17 -1.99
N LEU A 609 11.01 27.90 -1.98
CA LEU A 609 12.08 27.30 -2.77
C LEU A 609 11.46 26.40 -3.83
N ILE A 610 11.87 26.55 -5.09
CA ILE A 610 11.44 25.71 -6.21
C ILE A 610 12.67 24.91 -6.69
N PRO A 611 12.86 23.64 -6.28
CA PRO A 611 14.04 22.87 -6.65
C PRO A 611 14.13 22.59 -8.16
N GLY A 612 13.00 22.51 -8.86
CA GLY A 612 12.97 22.29 -10.29
C GLY A 612 11.59 22.34 -10.91
N ILE A 613 11.57 22.48 -12.24
CA ILE A 613 10.37 22.46 -13.09
C ILE A 613 10.52 21.27 -14.03
N MET A 614 9.49 20.45 -14.18
CA MET A 614 9.44 19.33 -15.13
C MET A 614 8.46 19.62 -16.24
N GLU A 615 8.86 19.36 -17.46
CA GLU A 615 7.99 19.42 -18.64
C GLU A 615 7.62 18.01 -19.08
N HIS A 616 6.34 17.73 -19.28
CA HIS A 616 5.90 16.44 -19.81
C HIS A 616 6.14 16.36 -21.31
N ILE A 617 6.53 15.18 -21.80
CA ILE A 617 6.70 14.92 -23.24
C ILE A 617 5.34 14.72 -23.89
N GLU A 618 4.45 13.97 -23.23
CA GLU A 618 3.06 13.84 -23.61
C GLU A 618 2.28 15.14 -23.31
N ARG A 619 1.29 15.44 -24.16
CA ARG A 619 0.38 16.57 -23.96
C ARG A 619 -0.53 16.35 -22.75
N ALA A 620 -1.07 17.45 -22.21
CA ALA A 620 -2.12 17.40 -21.21
C ALA A 620 -3.27 16.49 -21.67
N GLY A 621 -3.75 15.63 -20.76
CA GLY A 621 -4.72 14.56 -21.06
C GLY A 621 -4.15 13.15 -20.96
N VAL A 622 -2.82 13.01 -20.94
CA VAL A 622 -2.13 11.84 -20.38
C VAL A 622 -1.75 12.17 -18.95
N HIS A 623 -2.15 11.34 -18.00
CA HIS A 623 -1.89 11.59 -16.59
C HIS A 623 -0.39 11.72 -16.27
N SER A 624 0.02 12.70 -15.46
CA SER A 624 1.42 12.96 -15.06
C SER A 624 2.24 11.72 -14.65
N GLY A 625 1.60 10.80 -13.93
CA GLY A 625 2.17 9.51 -13.55
C GLY A 625 2.60 8.62 -14.74
N ASP A 626 1.84 8.64 -15.84
CA ASP A 626 2.03 7.85 -17.06
C ASP A 626 2.77 8.62 -18.17
N SER A 627 3.01 9.92 -17.96
CA SER A 627 3.83 10.73 -18.85
C SER A 627 5.31 10.55 -18.57
N MET A 628 6.10 10.59 -19.64
CA MET A 628 7.51 10.90 -19.54
C MET A 628 7.67 12.38 -19.21
N ALA A 629 8.67 12.72 -18.41
CA ALA A 629 8.95 14.09 -18.01
C ALA A 629 10.44 14.40 -18.12
N VAL A 630 10.76 15.64 -18.52
CA VAL A 630 12.13 16.13 -18.67
C VAL A 630 12.42 17.26 -17.68
N TYR A 631 13.59 17.19 -17.06
CA TYR A 631 14.18 18.27 -16.28
C TYR A 631 15.58 18.61 -16.85
N PRO A 632 15.95 19.90 -16.95
CA PRO A 632 15.08 21.07 -16.91
C PRO A 632 14.11 21.09 -18.11
N PRO A 633 13.07 21.95 -18.11
CA PRO A 633 12.18 22.09 -19.27
C PRO A 633 12.97 22.45 -20.53
N ARG A 634 12.53 21.96 -21.69
CA ARG A 634 13.22 22.12 -22.97
C ARG A 634 12.51 23.06 -23.94
N ASN A 635 11.18 23.15 -23.85
CA ASN A 635 10.39 23.98 -24.77
C ASN A 635 9.74 25.20 -24.11
N LEU A 636 9.93 25.40 -22.80
CA LEU A 636 9.47 26.60 -22.10
C LEU A 636 10.48 27.74 -22.25
N ASP A 637 9.99 28.96 -22.48
CA ASP A 637 10.82 30.16 -22.48
C ASP A 637 10.89 30.86 -21.11
N ASP A 638 11.78 31.86 -21.01
CA ASP A 638 12.05 32.55 -19.75
C ASP A 638 10.81 33.26 -19.16
N ASP A 639 9.91 33.78 -20.01
CA ASP A 639 8.67 34.43 -19.55
C ASP A 639 7.68 33.40 -18.98
N GLU A 640 7.61 32.22 -19.60
CA GLU A 640 6.76 31.12 -19.13
C GLU A 640 7.28 30.55 -17.81
N ILE A 641 8.59 30.32 -17.70
CA ILE A 641 9.26 29.88 -16.47
C ILE A 641 9.04 30.90 -15.34
N ALA A 642 9.21 32.19 -15.62
CA ALA A 642 8.99 33.25 -14.64
C ALA A 642 7.52 33.30 -14.17
N THR A 643 6.56 33.12 -15.09
CA THR A 643 5.13 33.09 -14.76
C THR A 643 4.78 31.88 -13.90
N ILE A 644 5.33 30.70 -14.21
CA ILE A 644 5.14 29.48 -13.41
C ILE A 644 5.70 29.68 -12.00
N CYS A 645 6.87 30.30 -11.86
CA CYS A 645 7.45 30.61 -10.56
C CYS A 645 6.58 31.59 -9.76
N ASP A 646 6.12 32.69 -10.37
CA ASP A 646 5.22 33.67 -9.72
C ASP A 646 3.93 33.01 -9.22
N TYR A 647 3.28 32.21 -10.08
CA TYR A 647 2.06 31.50 -9.69
C TYR A 647 2.33 30.51 -8.57
N THR A 648 3.43 29.76 -8.64
CA THR A 648 3.83 28.83 -7.58
C THR A 648 4.01 29.54 -6.25
N GLU A 649 4.74 30.65 -6.20
CA GLU A 649 4.96 31.42 -4.96
C GLU A 649 3.63 31.94 -4.39
N ARG A 650 2.79 32.57 -5.22
CA ARG A 650 1.49 33.11 -4.81
C ARG A 650 0.53 32.03 -4.31
N ILE A 651 0.51 30.87 -4.95
CA ILE A 651 -0.33 29.74 -4.55
C ILE A 651 0.11 29.22 -3.19
N VAL A 652 1.40 28.92 -3.04
CA VAL A 652 1.90 28.24 -1.83
C VAL A 652 1.80 29.17 -0.61
N LEU A 653 2.13 30.45 -0.76
CA LEU A 653 1.96 31.46 0.29
C LEU A 653 0.47 31.73 0.58
N GLY A 654 -0.36 31.83 -0.46
CA GLY A 654 -1.79 32.10 -0.31
C GLY A 654 -2.54 30.97 0.42
N LEU A 655 -2.16 29.72 0.17
CA LEU A 655 -2.71 28.55 0.90
C LEU A 655 -2.20 28.45 2.34
N ASN A 656 -1.18 29.24 2.72
CA ASN A 656 -0.41 29.05 3.94
C ASN A 656 0.13 27.61 4.06
N ALA A 657 0.54 27.02 2.93
CA ALA A 657 1.12 25.69 2.91
C ALA A 657 2.55 25.74 3.48
N ILE A 658 2.87 24.77 4.35
CA ILE A 658 4.18 24.65 5.02
C ILE A 658 4.75 23.28 4.74
N GLY A 659 5.98 23.25 4.21
CA GLY A 659 6.61 22.03 3.72
C GLY A 659 6.46 21.89 2.21
N LEU A 660 6.25 20.66 1.72
CA LEU A 660 6.17 20.36 0.30
C LEU A 660 4.79 20.66 -0.30
N THR A 661 4.80 21.27 -1.47
CA THR A 661 3.62 21.44 -2.32
C THR A 661 4.00 21.10 -3.76
N ASN A 662 3.11 20.42 -4.45
CA ASN A 662 3.21 20.11 -5.87
C ASN A 662 2.11 20.84 -6.64
N ILE A 663 2.43 21.37 -7.81
CA ILE A 663 1.50 22.11 -8.66
C ILE A 663 1.66 21.62 -10.09
N GLN A 664 0.53 21.33 -10.73
CA GLN A 664 0.48 20.98 -12.14
C GLN A 664 -0.15 22.13 -12.94
N PHE A 665 0.48 22.46 -14.05
CA PHE A 665 0.08 23.50 -14.97
C PHE A 665 -0.14 22.92 -16.37
N VAL A 666 -0.95 23.60 -17.16
CA VAL A 666 -0.97 23.44 -18.62
C VAL A 666 -0.54 24.75 -19.28
N VAL A 667 0.41 24.64 -20.20
CA VAL A 667 0.95 25.75 -20.99
C VAL A 667 0.39 25.65 -22.40
N LEU A 668 -0.38 26.65 -22.79
CA LEU A 668 -0.90 26.82 -24.15
C LEU A 668 0.01 27.74 -24.96
N PRO A 669 -0.06 27.69 -26.31
CA PRO A 669 0.63 28.66 -27.15
C PRO A 669 0.33 30.10 -26.72
N LYS A 670 1.37 30.95 -26.72
CA LYS A 670 1.24 32.36 -26.36
C LYS A 670 0.15 33.05 -27.17
N GLN A 671 -0.69 33.82 -26.48
CA GLN A 671 -1.71 34.67 -27.08
C GLN A 671 -1.29 36.12 -26.95
N ASP A 672 -1.24 36.85 -28.07
CA ASP A 672 -0.78 38.25 -28.13
C ASP A 672 0.59 38.47 -27.45
N GLY A 673 1.48 37.48 -27.57
CA GLY A 673 2.83 37.49 -26.97
C GLY A 673 2.88 37.23 -25.47
N ARG A 674 1.75 36.90 -24.83
CA ARG A 674 1.67 36.62 -23.39
C ARG A 674 1.62 35.12 -23.11
N PRO A 675 2.31 34.63 -22.07
CA PRO A 675 2.14 33.27 -21.56
C PRO A 675 0.67 32.95 -21.28
N GLN A 676 0.24 31.75 -21.66
CA GLN A 676 -1.10 31.22 -21.39
C GLN A 676 -0.96 29.99 -20.51
N ILE A 677 -0.93 30.22 -19.20
CA ILE A 677 -0.64 29.19 -18.20
C ILE A 677 -1.82 29.06 -17.25
N PHE A 678 -2.32 27.84 -17.11
CA PHE A 678 -3.48 27.53 -16.28
C PHE A 678 -3.10 26.48 -15.24
N VAL A 679 -3.55 26.65 -14.01
CA VAL A 679 -3.37 25.67 -12.93
C VAL A 679 -4.38 24.53 -13.09
N LEU A 680 -3.90 23.30 -13.12
CA LEU A 680 -4.73 22.09 -13.17
C LEU A 680 -5.09 21.63 -11.75
N GLU A 681 -4.08 21.42 -10.92
CA GLU A 681 -4.22 20.97 -9.54
C GLU A 681 -3.07 21.46 -8.66
N VAL A 682 -3.35 21.57 -7.35
CA VAL A 682 -2.37 21.87 -6.31
C VAL A 682 -2.49 20.79 -5.24
N ASN A 683 -1.38 20.20 -4.88
CA ASN A 683 -1.27 19.14 -3.89
C ASN A 683 -0.34 19.65 -2.77
N PRO A 684 -0.85 20.16 -1.63
CA PRO A 684 -0.03 20.68 -0.52
C PRO A 684 0.62 19.55 0.30
N ARG A 685 1.31 18.66 -0.41
CA ARG A 685 1.94 17.43 0.06
C ARG A 685 3.08 17.03 -0.87
N ALA A 686 3.84 16.01 -0.49
CA ALA A 686 4.79 15.38 -1.41
C ALA A 686 4.07 14.79 -2.63
N SER A 687 4.70 14.94 -3.78
CA SER A 687 4.35 14.28 -5.03
C SER A 687 5.24 13.06 -5.27
N ARG A 688 4.89 12.29 -6.29
CA ARG A 688 5.72 11.17 -6.77
C ARG A 688 7.03 11.63 -7.42
N THR A 689 7.14 12.90 -7.81
CA THR A 689 8.32 13.43 -8.48
C THR A 689 9.42 13.92 -7.52
N VAL A 690 9.10 14.05 -6.23
CA VAL A 690 10.06 14.44 -5.19
C VAL A 690 11.36 13.60 -5.20
N PRO A 691 11.34 12.25 -5.29
CA PRO A 691 12.57 11.47 -5.34
C PRO A 691 13.38 11.72 -6.62
N PHE A 692 12.70 11.92 -7.76
CA PHE A 692 13.35 12.23 -9.04
C PHE A 692 14.05 13.58 -8.98
N ILE A 693 13.34 14.65 -8.62
CA ILE A 693 13.91 16.00 -8.51
C ILE A 693 15.02 16.05 -7.46
N SER A 694 14.85 15.41 -6.30
CA SER A 694 15.89 15.38 -5.26
C SER A 694 17.20 14.74 -5.76
N LYS A 695 17.10 13.66 -6.56
CA LYS A 695 18.28 12.97 -7.14
C LYS A 695 18.97 13.79 -8.23
N VAL A 696 18.20 14.47 -9.08
CA VAL A 696 18.73 15.25 -10.21
C VAL A 696 19.38 16.55 -9.73
N THR A 697 18.71 17.27 -8.83
CA THR A 697 19.13 18.60 -8.37
C THR A 697 20.13 18.55 -7.22
N GLY A 698 20.18 17.42 -6.50
CA GLY A 698 20.92 17.27 -5.25
C GLY A 698 20.28 18.00 -4.06
N VAL A 699 19.10 18.61 -4.22
CA VAL A 699 18.36 19.27 -3.15
C VAL A 699 17.62 18.22 -2.31
N PRO A 700 17.89 18.08 -1.00
CA PRO A 700 17.25 17.08 -0.15
C PRO A 700 15.85 17.56 0.28
N MET A 701 14.90 17.58 -0.67
CA MET A 701 13.61 18.28 -0.54
C MET A 701 12.83 17.94 0.72
N VAL A 702 12.67 16.65 1.04
CA VAL A 702 11.94 16.18 2.23
C VAL A 702 12.60 16.64 3.52
N GLN A 703 13.93 16.62 3.56
CA GLN A 703 14.68 17.07 4.74
C GLN A 703 14.47 18.56 5.00
N ILE A 704 14.46 19.36 3.93
CA ILE A 704 14.20 20.80 4.02
C ILE A 704 12.78 21.03 4.51
N ALA A 705 11.81 20.33 3.90
CA ALA A 705 10.41 20.44 4.26
C ALA A 705 10.16 20.09 5.73
N VAL A 706 10.71 18.99 6.25
CA VAL A 706 10.54 18.64 7.68
C VAL A 706 11.11 19.71 8.61
N ARG A 707 12.31 20.22 8.33
CA ARG A 707 12.92 21.27 9.16
C ARG A 707 12.11 22.56 9.14
N THR A 708 11.54 22.86 8.00
CA THR A 708 10.60 23.96 7.82
C THR A 708 9.30 23.76 8.58
N MET A 709 8.73 22.55 8.56
CA MET A 709 7.58 22.19 9.41
C MET A 709 7.91 22.35 10.90
N LEU A 710 9.16 22.11 11.31
CA LEU A 710 9.68 22.33 12.66
C LEU A 710 10.06 23.80 12.96
N GLY A 711 9.84 24.74 12.04
CA GLY A 711 10.03 26.17 12.23
C GLY A 711 11.40 26.73 11.78
N GLN A 712 12.24 25.94 11.10
CA GLN A 712 13.51 26.43 10.55
C GLN A 712 13.30 27.00 9.13
N SER A 713 13.63 28.27 8.92
CA SER A 713 13.45 28.92 7.61
C SER A 713 14.35 28.30 6.52
N ILE A 714 13.96 28.47 5.25
CA ILE A 714 14.72 27.97 4.09
C ILE A 714 16.15 28.54 4.08
N ARG A 715 16.31 29.83 4.43
CA ARG A 715 17.62 30.49 4.49
C ARG A 715 18.52 29.97 5.60
N GLU A 716 17.98 29.70 6.79
CA GLU A 716 18.75 29.10 7.90
C GLU A 716 19.26 27.71 7.55
N GLN A 717 18.60 27.02 6.62
CA GLN A 717 19.01 25.73 6.11
C GLN A 717 20.06 25.82 5.00
N GLY A 718 20.42 27.03 4.55
CA GLY A 718 21.45 27.28 3.55
C GLY A 718 20.95 27.31 2.10
N PHE A 719 19.64 27.41 1.88
CA PHE A 719 19.06 27.49 0.54
C PHE A 719 18.51 28.91 0.26
N PRO A 720 18.70 29.46 -0.95
CA PRO A 720 18.04 30.69 -1.37
C PRO A 720 16.60 30.38 -1.79
N PRO A 721 15.65 31.31 -1.56
CA PRO A 721 14.31 31.18 -2.12
C PRO A 721 14.30 31.45 -3.64
N GLY A 722 13.19 31.10 -4.27
CA GLY A 722 12.98 31.14 -5.72
C GLY A 722 13.40 29.84 -6.41
N LEU A 723 13.58 29.92 -7.73
CA LEU A 723 13.99 28.79 -8.57
C LEU A 723 15.46 28.41 -8.31
N TRP A 724 15.68 27.16 -7.94
CA TRP A 724 17.01 26.59 -7.76
C TRP A 724 17.74 26.51 -9.12
N PRO A 725 19.04 26.84 -9.18
CA PRO A 725 19.78 26.84 -10.45
C PRO A 725 19.74 25.49 -11.15
N ALA A 726 19.41 25.51 -12.44
CA ALA A 726 19.40 24.31 -13.26
C ALA A 726 20.81 23.69 -13.35
N THR A 727 20.86 22.37 -13.20
CA THR A 727 22.10 21.61 -13.42
C THR A 727 22.40 21.50 -14.92
N PRO A 728 23.66 21.33 -15.36
CA PRO A 728 24.00 21.09 -16.77
C PRO A 728 23.62 19.68 -17.26
N LEU A 729 22.77 18.97 -16.51
CA LEU A 729 22.28 17.63 -16.80
C LEU A 729 20.84 17.72 -17.29
N VAL A 730 20.51 16.82 -18.20
CA VAL A 730 19.15 16.54 -18.64
C VAL A 730 18.76 15.20 -18.04
N ALA A 731 17.66 15.18 -17.32
CA ALA A 731 17.09 13.98 -16.73
C ALA A 731 15.73 13.71 -17.33
N ILE A 732 15.48 12.46 -17.71
CA ILE A 732 14.19 12.00 -18.21
C ILE A 732 13.65 10.94 -17.25
N LYS A 733 12.46 11.18 -16.73
CA LYS A 733 11.63 10.17 -16.07
C LYS A 733 10.81 9.47 -17.15
N ALA A 734 10.80 8.14 -17.15
CA ALA A 734 9.93 7.34 -18.01
C ALA A 734 9.12 6.31 -17.18
N PRO A 735 7.80 6.17 -17.41
CA PRO A 735 6.97 5.22 -16.68
C PRO A 735 7.11 3.79 -17.20
N VAL A 736 6.84 2.83 -16.31
CA VAL A 736 6.85 1.39 -16.58
C VAL A 736 5.46 0.83 -16.31
N PHE A 737 4.94 0.02 -17.24
CA PHE A 737 3.58 -0.53 -17.18
C PHE A 737 3.57 -2.05 -17.00
N SER A 738 2.53 -2.56 -16.33
CA SER A 738 2.33 -4.00 -16.09
C SER A 738 1.34 -4.66 -17.07
N MET A 739 1.11 -4.06 -18.25
CA MET A 739 0.12 -4.54 -19.23
C MET A 739 0.37 -5.95 -19.76
N SER A 740 1.63 -6.41 -19.75
CA SER A 740 1.96 -7.81 -20.11
C SER A 740 1.37 -8.83 -19.14
N LYS A 741 1.05 -8.42 -17.91
CA LYS A 741 0.41 -9.27 -16.88
C LYS A 741 -1.10 -9.12 -16.83
N LEU A 742 -1.63 -8.01 -17.36
CA LEU A 742 -3.04 -7.65 -17.37
C LEU A 742 -3.59 -7.68 -18.80
N THR A 743 -3.57 -8.84 -19.45
CA THR A 743 -3.80 -8.97 -20.90
C THR A 743 -5.19 -8.55 -21.40
N ALA A 744 -6.18 -8.46 -20.52
CA ALA A 744 -7.56 -8.06 -20.84
C ALA A 744 -7.86 -6.58 -20.53
N VAL A 745 -6.86 -5.77 -20.18
CA VAL A 745 -7.06 -4.34 -19.85
C VAL A 745 -6.66 -3.45 -21.02
N ASP A 746 -7.29 -2.28 -21.11
CA ASP A 746 -6.97 -1.29 -22.14
C ASP A 746 -5.59 -0.66 -21.91
N THR A 747 -4.72 -0.76 -22.92
CA THR A 747 -3.35 -0.26 -22.92
C THR A 747 -3.23 1.20 -23.37
N HIS A 748 -4.33 1.86 -23.78
CA HIS A 748 -4.29 3.26 -24.16
C HIS A 748 -3.95 4.16 -22.97
N LEU A 749 -3.11 5.17 -23.18
CA LEU A 749 -2.82 6.19 -22.18
C LEU A 749 -3.94 7.21 -22.14
N GLY A 750 -4.20 7.77 -20.98
CA GLY A 750 -5.26 8.74 -20.81
C GLY A 750 -5.18 9.44 -19.46
N PRO A 751 -6.29 10.07 -19.04
CA PRO A 751 -6.33 10.84 -17.82
C PRO A 751 -6.26 9.99 -16.53
N GLU A 752 -6.51 8.68 -16.60
CA GLU A 752 -6.32 7.77 -15.48
C GLU A 752 -4.95 7.09 -15.53
N MET A 753 -4.20 7.17 -14.43
CA MET A 753 -2.87 6.56 -14.31
C MET A 753 -2.94 5.03 -14.30
N LYS A 754 -2.03 4.39 -15.03
CA LYS A 754 -1.93 2.92 -15.20
C LYS A 754 -0.52 2.37 -14.96
N SER A 755 0.50 3.21 -14.90
CA SER A 755 1.89 2.78 -14.65
C SER A 755 2.08 2.26 -13.22
N THR A 756 3.04 1.34 -13.08
CA THR A 756 3.36 0.66 -11.82
C THR A 756 4.75 1.02 -11.28
N GLY A 757 5.50 1.87 -11.98
CA GLY A 757 6.81 2.33 -11.57
C GLY A 757 7.42 3.26 -12.62
N GLU A 758 8.68 3.63 -12.40
CA GLU A 758 9.40 4.59 -13.25
C GLU A 758 10.90 4.28 -13.31
N VAL A 759 11.55 4.80 -14.35
CA VAL A 759 13.01 4.79 -14.54
C VAL A 759 13.50 6.19 -14.83
N MET A 760 14.77 6.44 -14.52
CA MET A 760 15.42 7.73 -14.71
C MET A 760 16.66 7.57 -15.60
N GLY A 761 16.68 8.29 -16.72
CA GLY A 761 17.86 8.46 -17.57
C GLY A 761 18.49 9.83 -17.34
N VAL A 762 19.82 9.91 -17.30
CA VAL A 762 20.55 11.18 -17.13
C VAL A 762 21.68 11.26 -18.14
N ASP A 763 21.75 12.37 -18.85
CA ASP A 763 22.87 12.71 -19.72
C ASP A 763 23.10 14.23 -19.72
N ARG A 764 24.03 14.73 -20.53
CA ARG A 764 24.26 16.16 -20.76
C ARG A 764 23.37 16.75 -21.86
N THR A 765 22.68 15.92 -22.63
CA THR A 765 21.90 16.34 -23.80
C THR A 765 20.56 15.66 -23.91
#